data_AF-A0A1I6J6F7-F1
#
_entry.id   AF-A0A1I6J6F7-F1
#
_cell.length_a   1.000
_cell.length_b   1.000
_cell.length_c   1.000
_cell.angle_alpha   90.00
_cell.angle_beta   90.00
_cell.angle_gamma   90.00
#
_symmetry.space_group_name_H-M   'P 1'
#
loop_
_entity.id
_entity.type
_entity.pdbx_description
1 polymer ?
#
loop_
_entity_poly.entity_id
_entity_poly.type
_entity_poly.pdbx_seq_one_letter_code
_entity_poly.pdbx_strand_id
1 'polypeptide(L)'
;MGASYEVRGQVAVITLNNPPVNGLGHATRLAVAEGVEQAENDPAIKAIVITGAGKAFSGGADIREFGSPKALAEPNLGSLITRVESCTKPVVAAIHSVAMGGGLELALGCHYRVTAPGAKIALPEVKLGLLPGAGGTQRLPRALGVEPALNMIVSGEPVASEQLAQVPGQVLFQKLIDGDLIDGAVQFAMEIADKRPLPRVRDIKAQHPEAQAYFQFARNTVGAMSKNFPAPLQCVETVANAVSMKFEDGMRAEREAFQQLMLTPESKALRHAFFAERAASKIPDVPEDTPLRRVDKVAIIGAGTMGGGIAMNFLNAGIPVVVLEMKQEALDRGIATIRKNYEAQVRKGKLKEDRYAQRMALLGTTLNYADIGSADLVIEAVFEDIAVKEQVFRQLDEVMKPGAILASNTSTLDVDKIAGFTKRPQDVIGTHFFSPANVMKLLEVVRGAATAKDVLATVMALGKKIRKTCVVSGVCDGFIGNRMIEQYSRQAGFLLEEGCTPQQVDKAMERFGFAMGPFRMGDLAGNDVGWYIRKRRYQEKPDLRYSKTADLLCEMGRFGQKTGAGWYDYLPGKRDAIPSKTVLEMIDMHRSALGITPRKISDEEIVHRLVYALVNEGARILEEGIALRASDIDMVYLTGYGFPLWRGGPMCYADTVGLYNVVQAMKRFARNPHDDAKFWEPAPLLKRLADQGKGFND
;
A
#
# COMPACT_ATOMS: atom_id res chain seq x y z
N MET A 1 30.69 -6.31 5.59
CA MET A 1 30.69 -6.82 6.98
C MET A 1 29.31 -6.57 7.56
N GLY A 2 28.65 -7.58 8.16
CA GLY A 2 27.27 -7.45 8.64
C GLY A 2 27.15 -6.81 10.04
N ALA A 3 28.21 -6.87 10.83
CA ALA A 3 28.38 -6.13 12.09
C ALA A 3 29.86 -5.79 12.31
N SER A 4 30.14 -4.79 13.14
CA SER A 4 31.48 -4.43 13.61
C SER A 4 31.64 -4.68 15.11
N TYR A 5 32.87 -4.90 15.55
CA TYR A 5 33.24 -5.15 16.94
C TYR A 5 34.23 -4.08 17.42
N GLU A 6 33.91 -3.38 18.50
CA GLU A 6 34.74 -2.33 19.10
C GLU A 6 34.82 -2.56 20.62
N VAL A 7 36.01 -2.40 21.22
CA VAL A 7 36.15 -2.46 22.68
C VAL A 7 36.23 -1.05 23.24
N ARG A 8 35.32 -0.72 24.18
CA ARG A 8 35.32 0.52 24.95
C ARG A 8 35.56 0.21 26.42
N GLY A 9 36.81 0.34 26.86
CA GLY A 9 37.22 -0.05 28.21
C GLY A 9 37.02 -1.55 28.43
N GLN A 10 36.09 -1.93 29.31
CA GLN A 10 35.74 -3.33 29.62
C GLN A 10 34.42 -3.77 28.95
N VAL A 11 33.90 -3.01 27.99
CA VAL A 11 32.66 -3.30 27.28
C VAL A 11 32.95 -3.55 25.80
N ALA A 12 32.46 -4.68 25.27
CA ALA A 12 32.45 -4.95 23.84
C ALA A 12 31.18 -4.37 23.20
N VAL A 13 31.33 -3.54 22.17
CA VAL A 13 30.25 -2.93 21.41
C VAL A 13 30.16 -3.60 20.04
N ILE A 14 29.07 -4.33 19.82
CA ILE A 14 28.74 -5.00 18.56
C ILE A 14 27.73 -4.13 17.82
N THR A 15 28.12 -3.55 16.70
CA THR A 15 27.28 -2.64 15.93
C THR A 15 26.82 -3.30 14.64
N LEU A 16 25.51 -3.54 14.51
CA LEU A 16 24.90 -4.01 13.26
C LEU A 16 25.13 -2.99 12.16
N ASN A 17 25.66 -3.42 11.02
CA ASN A 17 26.02 -2.53 9.92
C ASN A 17 25.64 -3.15 8.57
N ASN A 18 24.34 -3.15 8.27
CA ASN A 18 23.79 -3.65 7.02
C ASN A 18 22.75 -2.65 6.47
N PRO A 19 23.19 -1.56 5.81
CA PRO A 19 22.29 -0.54 5.28
C PRO A 19 21.20 -1.11 4.37
N PRO A 20 20.02 -0.47 4.30
CA PRO A 20 19.68 0.82 4.91
C PRO A 20 19.14 0.73 6.35
N VAL A 21 18.75 -0.46 6.81
CA VAL A 21 18.01 -0.63 8.08
C VAL A 21 18.56 -1.76 8.96
N ASN A 22 19.81 -2.16 8.77
CA ASN A 22 20.47 -3.22 9.53
C ASN A 22 19.69 -4.54 9.52
N GLY A 23 19.33 -4.99 8.31
CA GLY A 23 18.62 -6.26 8.11
C GLY A 23 19.42 -7.44 8.68
N LEU A 24 18.73 -8.34 9.38
CA LEU A 24 19.33 -9.53 10.01
C LEU A 24 19.53 -10.66 9.00
N GLY A 25 20.26 -10.36 7.92
CA GLY A 25 20.70 -11.33 6.93
C GLY A 25 21.77 -12.27 7.50
N HIS A 26 22.09 -13.35 6.81
CA HIS A 26 22.98 -14.39 7.32
C HIS A 26 24.33 -13.85 7.78
N ALA A 27 24.96 -12.98 6.99
CA ALA A 27 26.22 -12.34 7.34
C ALA A 27 26.14 -11.45 8.59
N THR A 28 25.00 -10.77 8.82
CA THR A 28 24.76 -9.99 10.04
C THR A 28 24.60 -10.92 11.23
N ARG A 29 23.77 -11.97 11.10
CA ARG A 29 23.52 -12.93 12.20
C ARG A 29 24.80 -13.64 12.63
N LEU A 30 25.61 -14.07 11.66
CA LEU A 30 26.90 -14.71 11.90
C LEU A 30 27.87 -13.77 12.62
N ALA A 31 28.05 -12.55 12.11
CA ALA A 31 28.98 -11.58 12.72
C ALA A 31 28.58 -11.20 14.15
N VAL A 32 27.30 -11.14 14.48
CA VAL A 32 26.83 -10.90 15.86
C VAL A 32 27.14 -12.11 16.75
N ALA A 33 26.87 -13.33 16.27
CA ALA A 33 27.17 -14.55 17.03
C ALA A 33 28.67 -14.65 17.35
N GLU A 34 29.52 -14.42 16.35
CA GLU A 34 30.99 -14.40 16.49
C GLU A 34 31.44 -13.29 17.46
N GLY A 35 30.87 -12.10 17.36
CA GLY A 35 31.19 -11.00 18.28
C GLY A 35 30.79 -11.29 19.72
N VAL A 36 29.64 -11.92 19.95
CA VAL A 36 29.21 -12.33 21.30
C VAL A 36 30.15 -13.40 21.85
N GLU A 37 30.56 -14.36 21.03
CA GLU A 37 31.52 -15.39 21.42
C GLU A 37 32.91 -14.83 21.74
N GLN A 38 33.42 -13.94 20.89
CA GLN A 38 34.68 -13.25 21.13
C GLN A 38 34.64 -12.49 22.47
N ALA A 39 33.59 -11.70 22.70
CA ALA A 39 33.45 -10.94 23.94
C ALA A 39 33.26 -11.82 25.18
N GLU A 40 32.57 -12.95 25.07
CA GLU A 40 32.38 -13.88 26.18
C GLU A 40 33.70 -14.56 26.59
N ASN A 41 34.51 -14.96 25.60
CA ASN A 41 35.78 -15.64 25.83
C ASN A 41 36.92 -14.69 26.29
N ASP A 42 36.81 -13.38 26.08
CA ASP A 42 37.81 -12.40 26.51
C ASP A 42 37.65 -12.00 27.99
N PRO A 43 38.55 -12.39 28.92
CA PRO A 43 38.42 -12.07 30.34
C PRO A 43 38.48 -10.56 30.68
N ALA A 44 39.02 -9.72 29.78
CA ALA A 44 39.04 -8.28 29.93
C ALA A 44 37.65 -7.65 29.73
N ILE A 45 36.78 -8.30 28.98
CA ILE A 45 35.41 -7.85 28.75
C ILE A 45 34.50 -8.31 29.88
N LYS A 46 33.73 -7.37 30.45
CA LYS A 46 32.78 -7.60 31.54
C LYS A 46 31.32 -7.55 31.09
N ALA A 47 31.02 -6.82 30.01
CA ALA A 47 29.67 -6.71 29.46
C ALA A 47 29.70 -6.45 27.94
N ILE A 48 28.56 -6.67 27.29
CA ILE A 48 28.38 -6.52 25.85
C ILE A 48 27.25 -5.52 25.58
N VAL A 49 27.46 -4.61 24.63
CA VAL A 49 26.42 -3.75 24.05
C VAL A 49 26.19 -4.18 22.61
N ILE A 50 24.94 -4.45 22.24
CA ILE A 50 24.52 -4.63 20.84
C ILE A 50 23.76 -3.38 20.41
N THR A 51 24.16 -2.76 19.30
CA THR A 51 23.49 -1.58 18.74
C THR A 51 23.48 -1.60 17.21
N GLY A 52 22.92 -0.59 16.55
CA GLY A 52 22.91 -0.48 15.09
C GLY A 52 23.61 0.79 14.58
N ALA A 53 24.15 0.72 13.37
CA ALA A 53 24.70 1.88 12.68
C ALA A 53 23.60 2.67 11.94
N GLY A 54 23.83 3.96 11.73
CA GLY A 54 22.99 4.77 10.84
C GLY A 54 21.59 5.04 11.36
N LYS A 55 20.56 4.55 10.66
CA LYS A 55 19.15 4.96 10.86
C LYS A 55 18.26 3.92 11.55
N ALA A 56 18.83 2.84 12.08
CA ALA A 56 18.07 1.80 12.77
C ALA A 56 18.96 1.05 13.76
N PHE A 57 18.38 0.59 14.87
CA PHE A 57 18.92 -0.59 15.55
C PHE A 57 18.85 -1.78 14.58
N SER A 58 17.63 -2.19 14.21
CA SER A 58 17.38 -3.13 13.14
C SER A 58 15.93 -3.08 12.68
N GLY A 59 15.72 -3.14 11.36
CA GLY A 59 14.41 -3.26 10.73
C GLY A 59 13.85 -4.70 10.72
N GLY A 60 14.58 -5.67 11.26
CA GLY A 60 14.16 -7.07 11.31
C GLY A 60 14.87 -7.96 10.31
N ALA A 61 14.19 -9.03 9.88
CA ALA A 61 14.73 -10.00 8.93
C ALA A 61 15.11 -9.32 7.60
N ASP A 62 16.17 -9.83 6.95
CA ASP A 62 16.58 -9.30 5.65
C ASP A 62 15.66 -9.78 4.55
N ILE A 63 14.85 -8.86 4.05
CA ILE A 63 13.85 -9.13 3.02
C ILE A 63 14.48 -9.61 1.69
N ARG A 64 15.77 -9.33 1.45
CA ARG A 64 16.50 -9.79 0.26
C ARG A 64 16.81 -11.29 0.32
N GLU A 65 16.81 -11.88 1.51
CA GLU A 65 17.07 -13.32 1.69
C GLU A 65 15.79 -14.15 1.69
N PHE A 66 14.60 -13.53 1.66
CA PHE A 66 13.32 -14.26 1.71
C PHE A 66 13.21 -15.25 0.54
N GLY A 67 12.84 -16.49 0.85
CA GLY A 67 12.76 -17.58 -0.14
C GLY A 67 14.12 -18.15 -0.58
N SER A 68 15.24 -17.63 -0.09
CA SER A 68 16.58 -18.16 -0.38
C SER A 68 17.08 -19.12 0.72
N PRO A 69 18.04 -20.01 0.42
CA PRO A 69 18.69 -20.83 1.44
C PRO A 69 19.33 -20.03 2.59
N LYS A 70 19.78 -18.79 2.32
CA LYS A 70 20.41 -17.93 3.34
C LYS A 70 19.45 -17.50 4.46
N ALA A 71 18.16 -17.37 4.17
CA ALA A 71 17.17 -17.07 5.20
C ALA A 71 17.03 -18.18 6.25
N LEU A 72 17.38 -19.42 5.89
CA LEU A 72 17.31 -20.60 6.76
C LEU A 72 18.69 -21.03 7.31
N ALA A 73 19.77 -20.42 6.84
CA ALA A 73 21.13 -20.80 7.23
C ALA A 73 21.43 -20.43 8.69
N GLU A 74 22.17 -21.32 9.36
CA GLU A 74 22.68 -21.09 10.71
C GLU A 74 23.84 -20.08 10.75
N PRO A 75 23.95 -19.24 11.80
CA PRO A 75 22.97 -19.08 12.87
C PRO A 75 21.68 -18.43 12.35
N ASN A 76 20.54 -19.09 12.54
CA ASN A 76 19.24 -18.49 12.30
C ASN A 76 18.90 -17.50 13.44
N LEU A 77 17.86 -16.69 13.29
CA LEU A 77 17.55 -15.66 14.30
C LEU A 77 17.24 -16.25 15.68
N GLY A 78 16.50 -17.37 15.75
CA GLY A 78 16.21 -18.05 17.00
C GLY A 78 17.48 -18.58 17.66
N SER A 79 18.37 -19.22 16.90
CA SER A 79 19.67 -19.69 17.39
C SER A 79 20.54 -18.56 17.92
N LEU A 80 20.58 -17.42 17.20
CA LEU A 80 21.29 -16.22 17.64
C LEU A 80 20.70 -15.67 18.95
N ILE A 81 19.38 -15.59 19.06
CA ILE A 81 18.71 -15.14 20.28
C ILE A 81 19.06 -16.06 21.45
N THR A 82 19.02 -17.38 21.27
CA THR A 82 19.42 -18.33 22.31
C THR A 82 20.89 -18.13 22.70
N ARG A 83 21.79 -17.90 21.73
CA ARG A 83 23.22 -17.63 21.99
C ARG A 83 23.45 -16.36 22.82
N VAL A 84 22.68 -15.32 22.56
CA VAL A 84 22.70 -14.05 23.31
C VAL A 84 22.14 -14.24 24.72
N GLU A 85 20.99 -14.91 24.82
CA GLU A 85 20.27 -15.17 26.07
C GLU A 85 21.03 -16.13 27.01
N SER A 86 21.90 -16.99 26.47
CA SER A 86 22.75 -17.91 27.22
C SER A 86 24.11 -17.33 27.60
N CYS A 87 24.44 -16.11 27.20
CA CYS A 87 25.74 -15.51 27.48
C CYS A 87 25.94 -15.32 29.00
N THR A 88 27.11 -15.71 29.52
CA THR A 88 27.45 -15.60 30.94
C THR A 88 27.81 -14.17 31.37
N LYS A 89 27.98 -13.28 30.40
CA LYS A 89 28.19 -11.84 30.60
C LYS A 89 26.90 -11.08 30.27
N PRO A 90 26.62 -9.95 30.95
CA PRO A 90 25.45 -9.16 30.60
C PRO A 90 25.52 -8.65 29.16
N VAL A 91 24.37 -8.66 28.49
CA VAL A 91 24.21 -8.15 27.12
C VAL A 91 23.12 -7.09 27.13
N VAL A 92 23.45 -5.88 26.67
CA VAL A 92 22.58 -4.71 26.64
C VAL A 92 22.25 -4.38 25.18
N ALA A 93 20.98 -4.41 24.80
CA ALA A 93 20.55 -3.83 23.53
C ALA A 93 20.41 -2.31 23.68
N ALA A 94 21.17 -1.53 22.90
CA ALA A 94 21.07 -0.08 22.83
C ALA A 94 20.28 0.33 21.59
N ILE A 95 19.00 0.66 21.77
CA ILE A 95 18.02 0.83 20.70
C ILE A 95 17.85 2.30 20.33
N HIS A 96 17.96 2.62 19.04
CA HIS A 96 17.59 3.93 18.49
C HIS A 96 16.80 3.78 17.20
N SER A 97 16.07 4.84 16.83
CA SER A 97 15.38 5.04 15.57
C SER A 97 14.31 3.98 15.23
N VAL A 98 14.70 2.72 14.98
CA VAL A 98 13.83 1.61 14.59
C VAL A 98 14.34 0.31 15.20
N ALA A 99 13.49 -0.41 15.93
CA ALA A 99 13.66 -1.82 16.29
C ALA A 99 12.35 -2.57 15.98
N MET A 100 12.34 -3.29 14.86
CA MET A 100 11.13 -3.92 14.34
C MET A 100 11.33 -5.40 14.04
N GLY A 101 10.27 -6.18 14.23
CA GLY A 101 10.23 -7.61 13.96
C GLY A 101 11.39 -8.34 14.62
N GLY A 102 12.14 -9.10 13.82
CA GLY A 102 13.35 -9.78 14.28
C GLY A 102 14.39 -8.91 15.02
N GLY A 103 14.43 -7.60 14.77
CA GLY A 103 15.27 -6.66 15.51
C GLY A 103 14.81 -6.50 16.96
N LEU A 104 13.50 -6.38 17.18
CA LEU A 104 12.95 -6.38 18.53
C LEU A 104 13.07 -7.76 19.18
N GLU A 105 12.92 -8.85 18.43
CA GLU A 105 13.12 -10.21 18.95
C GLU A 105 14.58 -10.43 19.41
N LEU A 106 15.57 -9.94 18.66
CA LEU A 106 16.97 -9.93 19.09
C LEU A 106 17.17 -9.13 20.39
N ALA A 107 16.58 -7.94 20.48
CA ALA A 107 16.65 -7.13 21.68
C ALA A 107 15.97 -7.79 22.90
N LEU A 108 14.87 -8.51 22.69
CA LEU A 108 14.19 -9.29 23.74
C LEU A 108 15.02 -10.49 24.22
N GLY A 109 15.93 -11.00 23.38
CA GLY A 109 16.93 -12.01 23.76
C GLY A 109 18.08 -11.47 24.63
N CYS A 110 18.33 -10.16 24.59
CA CYS A 110 19.34 -9.53 25.45
C CYS A 110 18.90 -9.53 26.93
N HIS A 111 19.86 -9.48 27.85
CA HIS A 111 19.58 -9.41 29.27
C HIS A 111 18.91 -8.07 29.64
N TYR A 112 19.38 -6.98 29.03
CA TYR A 112 18.89 -5.63 29.26
C TYR A 112 18.66 -4.88 27.94
N ARG A 113 17.82 -3.85 27.99
CA ARG A 113 17.52 -2.96 26.87
C ARG A 113 17.48 -1.52 27.38
N VAL A 114 18.24 -0.66 26.73
CA VAL A 114 18.17 0.80 26.87
C VAL A 114 17.77 1.39 25.52
N THR A 115 17.06 2.51 25.53
CA THR A 115 16.55 3.08 24.28
C THR A 115 16.63 4.60 24.25
N ALA A 116 16.88 5.16 23.08
CA ALA A 116 16.70 6.58 22.83
C ALA A 116 15.21 6.93 22.70
N PRO A 117 14.81 8.16 23.06
CA PRO A 117 13.51 8.73 22.71
C PRO A 117 13.24 8.67 21.19
N GLY A 118 11.97 8.52 20.81
CA GLY A 118 11.48 8.57 19.44
C GLY A 118 11.67 7.28 18.65
N ALA A 119 12.37 6.29 19.20
CA ALA A 119 12.56 4.99 18.57
C ALA A 119 11.21 4.32 18.29
N LYS A 120 11.05 3.78 17.07
CA LYS A 120 9.85 3.07 16.62
C LYS A 120 10.00 1.58 16.87
N ILE A 121 9.14 1.06 17.73
CA ILE A 121 9.17 -0.31 18.23
C ILE A 121 7.95 -1.05 17.68
N ALA A 122 8.13 -2.19 17.01
CA ALA A 122 7.02 -2.94 16.42
C ALA A 122 7.33 -4.43 16.22
N LEU A 123 6.29 -5.23 16.10
CA LEU A 123 6.32 -6.59 15.56
C LEU A 123 5.36 -6.65 14.34
N PRO A 124 5.80 -6.18 13.15
CA PRO A 124 4.94 -5.92 12.01
C PRO A 124 4.68 -7.15 11.11
N GLU A 125 5.08 -8.36 11.52
CA GLU A 125 4.99 -9.59 10.74
C GLU A 125 3.56 -9.88 10.24
N VAL A 126 2.54 -9.50 11.01
CA VAL A 126 1.13 -9.62 10.63
C VAL A 126 0.80 -8.88 9.33
N LYS A 127 1.50 -7.78 9.02
CA LYS A 127 1.34 -7.04 7.75
C LYS A 127 1.84 -7.83 6.54
N LEU A 128 2.65 -8.87 6.75
CA LEU A 128 3.13 -9.81 5.74
C LEU A 128 2.37 -11.15 5.77
N GLY A 129 1.27 -11.21 6.53
CA GLY A 129 0.50 -12.44 6.71
C GLY A 129 1.24 -13.47 7.55
N LEU A 130 2.13 -13.02 8.44
CA LEU A 130 2.95 -13.85 9.31
C LEU A 130 2.70 -13.47 10.78
N LEU A 131 3.48 -14.06 11.67
CA LEU A 131 3.58 -13.66 13.08
C LEU A 131 5.07 -13.57 13.46
N PRO A 132 5.43 -12.94 14.58
CA PRO A 132 6.80 -12.95 15.10
C PRO A 132 7.25 -14.39 15.35
N GLY A 133 8.30 -14.83 14.68
CA GLY A 133 8.66 -16.26 14.58
C GLY A 133 9.98 -16.65 15.25
N ALA A 134 10.58 -15.74 16.01
CA ALA A 134 11.82 -15.96 16.77
C ALA A 134 11.64 -15.65 18.27
N GLY A 135 10.44 -15.86 18.78
CA GLY A 135 10.03 -15.74 20.17
C GLY A 135 9.40 -14.41 20.54
N GLY A 136 9.07 -13.56 19.59
CA GLY A 136 8.39 -12.29 19.83
C GLY A 136 7.04 -12.45 20.51
N THR A 137 6.23 -13.45 20.13
CA THR A 137 4.92 -13.69 20.76
C THR A 137 5.06 -14.26 22.16
N GLN A 138 6.22 -14.84 22.48
CA GLN A 138 6.51 -15.38 23.79
C GLN A 138 7.17 -14.37 24.73
N ARG A 139 8.12 -13.58 24.23
CA ARG A 139 8.91 -12.65 25.06
C ARG A 139 8.20 -11.30 25.26
N LEU A 140 7.51 -10.77 24.25
CA LEU A 140 6.90 -9.44 24.39
C LEU A 140 5.80 -9.38 25.47
N PRO A 141 4.87 -10.36 25.58
CA PRO A 141 3.88 -10.37 26.67
C PRO A 141 4.49 -10.47 28.06
N ARG A 142 5.66 -11.10 28.18
CA ARG A 142 6.45 -11.20 29.42
C ARG A 142 7.15 -9.89 29.76
N ALA A 143 7.58 -9.14 28.75
CA ALA A 143 8.31 -7.89 28.93
C ALA A 143 7.42 -6.66 29.09
N LEU A 144 6.26 -6.63 28.44
CA LEU A 144 5.41 -5.44 28.35
C LEU A 144 4.01 -5.63 28.99
N GLY A 145 3.64 -6.88 29.29
CA GLY A 145 2.26 -7.25 29.66
C GLY A 145 1.45 -7.74 28.46
N VAL A 146 0.45 -8.58 28.73
CA VAL A 146 -0.30 -9.33 27.71
C VAL A 146 -1.06 -8.42 26.76
N GLU A 147 -1.82 -7.45 27.28
CA GLU A 147 -2.67 -6.59 26.45
C GLU A 147 -1.90 -5.68 25.48
N PRO A 148 -0.91 -4.86 25.93
CA PRO A 148 -0.15 -4.02 25.02
C PRO A 148 0.65 -4.85 24.01
N ALA A 149 1.20 -6.00 24.42
CA ALA A 149 1.89 -6.91 23.51
C ALA A 149 0.96 -7.48 22.43
N LEU A 150 -0.23 -7.96 22.82
CA LEU A 150 -1.20 -8.49 21.86
C LEU A 150 -1.62 -7.44 20.85
N ASN A 151 -1.91 -6.21 21.32
CA ASN A 151 -2.26 -5.11 20.43
C ASN A 151 -1.13 -4.77 19.46
N MET A 152 0.13 -4.74 19.91
CA MET A 152 1.28 -4.50 19.03
C MET A 152 1.45 -5.60 17.97
N ILE A 153 1.30 -6.87 18.34
CA ILE A 153 1.51 -8.01 17.45
C ILE A 153 0.37 -8.13 16.42
N VAL A 154 -0.89 -8.02 16.85
CA VAL A 154 -2.06 -8.15 15.96
C VAL A 154 -2.20 -6.96 15.03
N SER A 155 -1.89 -5.75 15.51
CA SER A 155 -1.94 -4.56 14.66
C SER A 155 -0.71 -4.43 13.76
N GLY A 156 0.47 -4.84 14.24
CA GLY A 156 1.76 -4.60 13.59
C GLY A 156 2.16 -3.13 13.54
N GLU A 157 1.48 -2.24 14.28
CA GLU A 157 1.72 -0.80 14.26
C GLU A 157 2.92 -0.41 15.14
N PRO A 158 3.75 0.55 14.70
CA PRO A 158 4.87 1.03 15.48
C PRO A 158 4.44 1.93 16.64
N VAL A 159 4.98 1.65 17.82
CA VAL A 159 4.78 2.46 19.04
C VAL A 159 6.08 3.20 19.38
N ALA A 160 5.98 4.44 19.86
CA ALA A 160 7.15 5.19 20.29
C ALA A 160 7.72 4.63 21.61
N SER A 161 9.04 4.61 21.76
CA SER A 161 9.72 4.03 22.92
C SER A 161 9.25 4.61 24.26
N GLU A 162 8.95 5.90 24.32
CA GLU A 162 8.50 6.59 25.53
C GLU A 162 7.10 6.18 25.97
N GLN A 163 6.22 5.90 25.00
CA GLN A 163 4.88 5.40 25.29
C GLN A 163 4.97 4.01 25.92
N LEU A 164 5.87 3.16 25.42
CA LEU A 164 6.11 1.83 25.98
C LEU A 164 6.80 1.89 27.34
N ALA A 165 7.73 2.84 27.54
CA ALA A 165 8.41 3.04 28.82
C ALA A 165 7.45 3.47 29.94
N GLN A 166 6.32 4.10 29.60
CA GLN A 166 5.27 4.52 30.54
C GLN A 166 4.29 3.39 30.91
N VAL A 167 4.36 2.22 30.26
CA VAL A 167 3.49 1.09 30.59
C VAL A 167 3.81 0.59 32.02
N PRO A 168 2.83 0.55 32.94
CA PRO A 168 3.08 0.14 34.31
C PRO A 168 3.65 -1.28 34.40
N GLY A 169 4.73 -1.45 35.17
CA GLY A 169 5.34 -2.76 35.43
C GLY A 169 6.10 -3.37 34.26
N GLN A 170 6.26 -2.65 33.14
CA GLN A 170 7.05 -3.12 32.01
C GLN A 170 8.53 -3.32 32.40
N VAL A 171 9.17 -4.31 31.80
CA VAL A 171 10.61 -4.60 31.88
C VAL A 171 11.26 -4.67 30.49
N LEU A 172 10.53 -4.22 29.47
CA LEU A 172 11.00 -4.07 28.10
C LEU A 172 12.17 -3.08 28.04
N PHE A 173 12.09 -1.93 28.69
CA PHE A 173 13.17 -0.93 28.73
C PHE A 173 13.56 -0.61 30.17
N GLN A 174 14.85 -0.75 30.48
CA GLN A 174 15.41 -0.38 31.78
C GLN A 174 15.63 1.13 31.91
N LYS A 175 16.02 1.78 30.81
CA LYS A 175 16.34 3.21 30.81
C LYS A 175 16.06 3.84 29.45
N LEU A 176 15.50 5.04 29.48
CA LEU A 176 15.52 5.99 28.36
C LEU A 176 16.80 6.83 28.49
N ILE A 177 17.59 6.89 27.43
CA ILE A 177 18.84 7.64 27.39
C ILE A 177 18.67 8.83 26.46
N ASP A 178 18.66 10.02 27.06
CA ASP A 178 18.74 11.29 26.34
C ASP A 178 20.22 11.57 26.00
N GLY A 179 20.51 11.99 24.76
CA GLY A 179 21.88 12.30 24.32
C GLY A 179 22.58 11.14 23.61
N ASP A 180 23.86 10.91 23.89
CA ASP A 180 24.65 9.84 23.27
C ASP A 180 24.23 8.48 23.83
N LEU A 181 23.49 7.73 23.00
CA LEU A 181 22.97 6.42 23.37
C LEU A 181 24.08 5.39 23.60
N ILE A 182 25.16 5.42 22.83
CA ILE A 182 26.20 4.39 22.91
C ILE A 182 26.98 4.57 24.21
N ASP A 183 27.41 5.80 24.52
CA ASP A 183 28.15 6.08 25.75
C ASP A 183 27.27 5.81 26.98
N GLY A 184 26.00 6.21 26.94
CA GLY A 184 25.05 5.91 28.01
C GLY A 184 24.79 4.40 28.17
N ALA A 185 24.77 3.63 27.08
CA ALA A 185 24.61 2.18 27.12
C ALA A 185 25.86 1.48 27.67
N VAL A 186 27.07 1.95 27.31
CA VAL A 186 28.34 1.46 27.85
C VAL A 186 28.43 1.72 29.36
N GLN A 187 28.03 2.92 29.80
CA GLN A 187 27.93 3.24 31.22
C GLN A 187 26.96 2.30 31.93
N PHE A 188 25.75 2.14 31.40
CA PHE A 188 24.76 1.22 31.97
C PHE A 188 25.27 -0.22 32.02
N ALA A 189 25.95 -0.70 30.97
CA ALA A 189 26.53 -2.04 30.90
C ALA A 189 27.57 -2.28 32.01
N MET A 190 28.38 -1.27 32.34
CA MET A 190 29.33 -1.35 33.46
C MET A 190 28.63 -1.36 34.83
N GLU A 191 27.55 -0.58 35.01
CA GLU A 191 26.76 -0.58 36.25
C GLU A 191 26.13 -1.95 36.57
N ILE A 192 25.93 -2.80 35.56
CA ILE A 192 25.31 -4.12 35.70
C ILE A 192 26.28 -5.29 35.45
N ALA A 193 27.57 -5.02 35.20
CA ALA A 193 28.59 -6.00 34.84
C ALA A 193 28.62 -7.22 35.78
N ASP A 194 28.57 -6.97 37.09
CA ASP A 194 28.68 -8.00 38.13
C ASP A 194 27.31 -8.47 38.67
N LYS A 195 26.18 -7.93 38.17
CA LYS A 195 24.86 -8.32 38.66
C LYS A 195 24.50 -9.73 38.22
N ARG A 196 24.13 -10.59 39.17
CA ARG A 196 23.68 -11.97 38.93
C ARG A 196 22.48 -12.33 39.83
N PRO A 197 21.58 -13.24 39.43
CA PRO A 197 21.52 -13.87 38.10
C PRO A 197 21.18 -12.85 37.00
N LEU A 198 21.59 -13.13 35.76
CA LEU A 198 21.24 -12.27 34.63
C LEU A 198 19.75 -12.42 34.33
N PRO A 199 18.98 -11.33 34.21
CA PRO A 199 17.56 -11.40 33.91
C PRO A 199 17.37 -11.88 32.48
N ARG A 200 16.53 -12.90 32.30
CA ARG A 200 16.11 -13.38 30.98
C ARG A 200 14.61 -13.23 30.86
N VAL A 201 14.15 -12.63 29.77
CA VAL A 201 12.71 -12.39 29.56
C VAL A 201 11.91 -13.70 29.59
N ARG A 202 12.49 -14.81 29.13
CA ARG A 202 11.90 -16.16 29.17
C ARG A 202 11.44 -16.61 30.57
N ASP A 203 12.13 -16.16 31.63
CA ASP A 203 11.94 -16.62 33.00
C ASP A 203 10.80 -15.85 33.69
N ILE A 204 10.35 -14.75 33.09
CA ILE A 204 9.22 -13.96 33.55
C ILE A 204 7.91 -14.63 33.13
N LYS A 205 6.93 -14.67 34.02
CA LYS A 205 5.60 -15.22 33.69
C LYS A 205 4.77 -14.17 32.96
N ALA A 206 4.24 -14.50 31.79
CA ALA A 206 3.16 -13.73 31.19
C ALA A 206 1.88 -14.02 31.98
N GLN A 207 1.27 -12.99 32.56
CA GLN A 207 0.07 -13.13 33.39
C GLN A 207 -0.97 -12.09 32.99
N HIS A 208 -2.23 -12.49 33.06
CA HIS A 208 -3.39 -11.62 32.90
C HIS A 208 -4.48 -12.08 33.87
N PRO A 209 -5.09 -11.20 34.70
CA PRO A 209 -6.05 -11.61 35.73
C PRO A 209 -7.23 -12.43 35.18
N GLU A 210 -7.73 -12.04 34.01
CA GLU A 210 -8.86 -12.70 33.34
C GLU A 210 -8.48 -13.28 31.96
N ALA A 211 -7.35 -13.98 31.89
CA ALA A 211 -6.74 -14.41 30.62
C ALA A 211 -7.74 -15.09 29.65
N GLN A 212 -8.56 -16.03 30.16
CA GLN A 212 -9.51 -16.77 29.32
C GLN A 212 -10.57 -15.85 28.70
N ALA A 213 -11.17 -14.96 29.49
CA ALA A 213 -12.19 -14.01 29.02
C ALA A 213 -11.58 -13.01 28.03
N TYR A 214 -10.40 -12.48 28.34
CA TYR A 214 -9.67 -11.55 27.48
C TYR A 214 -9.36 -12.16 26.11
N PHE A 215 -8.78 -13.36 26.06
CA PHE A 215 -8.46 -14.00 24.78
C PHE A 215 -9.70 -14.43 24.01
N GLN A 216 -10.80 -14.80 24.69
CA GLN A 216 -12.06 -15.05 23.99
C GLN A 216 -12.62 -13.77 23.32
N PHE A 217 -12.56 -12.64 24.03
CA PHE A 217 -12.91 -11.34 23.46
C PHE A 217 -11.99 -10.96 22.28
N ALA A 218 -10.68 -11.15 22.43
CA ALA A 218 -9.70 -10.89 21.37
C ALA A 218 -9.95 -11.77 20.13
N ARG A 219 -10.20 -13.08 20.29
CA ARG A 219 -10.57 -13.98 19.17
C ARG A 219 -11.79 -13.49 18.41
N ASN A 220 -12.85 -13.10 19.13
CA ASN A 220 -14.08 -12.63 18.52
C ASN A 220 -13.89 -11.32 17.75
N THR A 221 -13.21 -10.35 18.37
CA THR A 221 -12.97 -9.02 17.77
C THR A 221 -11.99 -9.08 16.60
N VAL A 222 -10.84 -9.74 16.78
CA VAL A 222 -9.84 -9.91 15.73
C VAL A 222 -10.40 -10.76 14.59
N GLY A 223 -11.09 -11.86 14.89
CA GLY A 223 -11.71 -12.71 13.87
C GLY A 223 -12.73 -11.96 13.00
N ALA A 224 -13.55 -11.10 13.60
CA ALA A 224 -14.50 -10.26 12.86
C ALA A 224 -13.79 -9.24 11.94
N MET A 225 -12.64 -8.71 12.36
CA MET A 225 -11.87 -7.71 11.60
C MET A 225 -10.93 -8.31 10.55
N SER A 226 -10.61 -9.60 10.64
CA SER A 226 -9.56 -10.27 9.84
C SER A 226 -10.07 -11.44 9.02
N LYS A 227 -11.36 -11.49 8.68
CA LYS A 227 -12.03 -12.62 8.00
C LYS A 227 -11.23 -13.33 6.88
N ASN A 228 -10.49 -12.58 6.06
CA ASN A 228 -9.72 -13.12 4.93
C ASN A 228 -8.21 -13.18 5.18
N PHE A 229 -7.76 -12.96 6.41
CA PHE A 229 -6.37 -12.93 6.83
C PHE A 229 -6.20 -13.90 8.01
N PRO A 230 -5.55 -15.06 7.84
CA PRO A 230 -5.41 -16.02 8.92
C PRO A 230 -4.42 -15.58 10.02
N ALA A 231 -3.43 -14.74 9.66
CA ALA A 231 -2.33 -14.38 10.55
C ALA A 231 -2.72 -13.63 11.84
N PRO A 232 -3.64 -12.64 11.83
CA PRO A 232 -4.09 -11.97 13.05
C PRO A 232 -4.64 -12.91 14.13
N LEU A 233 -5.44 -13.92 13.76
CA LEU A 233 -5.94 -14.89 14.73
C LEU A 233 -4.82 -15.79 15.26
N GLN A 234 -3.89 -16.22 14.41
CA GLN A 234 -2.71 -16.96 14.87
C GLN A 234 -1.81 -16.15 15.79
N CYS A 235 -1.73 -14.82 15.60
CA CYS A 235 -1.08 -13.92 16.55
C CYS A 235 -1.76 -13.94 17.92
N VAL A 236 -3.10 -13.96 17.96
CA VAL A 236 -3.85 -14.10 19.22
C VAL A 236 -3.54 -15.44 19.90
N GLU A 237 -3.56 -16.55 19.16
CA GLU A 237 -3.29 -17.88 19.72
C GLU A 237 -1.86 -18.00 20.26
N THR A 238 -0.87 -17.53 19.51
CA THR A 238 0.55 -17.63 19.92
C THR A 238 0.89 -16.74 21.11
N VAL A 239 0.22 -15.60 21.28
CA VAL A 239 0.28 -14.79 22.50
C VAL A 239 -0.48 -15.45 23.66
N ALA A 240 -1.61 -16.10 23.41
CA ALA A 240 -2.33 -16.86 24.44
C ALA A 240 -1.49 -18.02 24.99
N ASN A 241 -0.74 -18.70 24.11
CA ASN A 241 0.21 -19.75 24.48
C ASN A 241 1.32 -19.25 25.42
N ALA A 242 1.69 -17.97 25.34
CA ALA A 242 2.66 -17.37 26.25
C ALA A 242 2.21 -17.44 27.72
N VAL A 243 0.89 -17.41 27.96
CA VAL A 243 0.25 -17.45 29.27
C VAL A 243 -0.05 -18.89 29.71
N SER A 244 -0.48 -19.75 28.78
CA SER A 244 -1.00 -21.09 29.09
C SER A 244 0.05 -22.21 29.03
N MET A 245 1.17 -22.01 28.32
CA MET A 245 2.18 -23.05 28.07
C MET A 245 3.51 -22.75 28.77
N LYS A 246 4.35 -23.79 28.90
CA LYS A 246 5.77 -23.61 29.22
C LYS A 246 6.45 -22.87 28.06
N PHE A 247 7.50 -22.09 28.37
CA PHE A 247 8.18 -21.26 27.38
C PHE A 247 8.62 -22.04 26.13
N GLU A 248 9.26 -23.19 26.31
CA GLU A 248 9.73 -24.04 25.19
C GLU A 248 8.58 -24.59 24.33
N ASP A 249 7.47 -24.98 24.96
CA ASP A 249 6.29 -25.46 24.23
C ASP A 249 5.64 -24.31 23.43
N GLY A 250 5.58 -23.11 24.01
CA GLY A 250 5.13 -21.90 23.33
C GLY A 250 6.03 -21.53 22.15
N MET A 251 7.36 -21.56 22.32
CA MET A 251 8.32 -21.31 21.24
C MET A 251 8.13 -22.29 20.07
N ARG A 252 7.91 -23.57 20.35
CA ARG A 252 7.62 -24.58 19.32
C ARG A 252 6.30 -24.28 18.59
N ALA A 253 5.23 -23.98 19.33
CA ALA A 253 3.93 -23.64 18.75
C ALA A 253 3.98 -22.35 17.90
N GLU A 254 4.72 -21.34 18.35
CA GLU A 254 4.98 -20.10 17.58
C GLU A 254 5.66 -20.43 16.25
N ARG A 255 6.71 -21.27 16.29
CA ARG A 255 7.45 -21.66 15.09
C ARG A 255 6.61 -22.46 14.10
N GLU A 256 5.80 -23.40 14.59
CA GLU A 256 4.88 -24.19 13.77
C GLU A 256 3.84 -23.28 13.08
N ALA A 257 3.22 -22.37 13.84
CA ALA A 257 2.25 -21.42 13.30
C ALA A 257 2.88 -20.46 12.27
N PHE A 258 4.11 -19.99 12.51
CA PHE A 258 4.87 -19.19 11.54
C PHE A 258 5.06 -19.94 10.20
N GLN A 259 5.49 -21.21 10.27
CA GLN A 259 5.73 -22.02 9.08
C GLN A 259 4.45 -22.29 8.29
N GLN A 260 3.34 -22.58 8.98
CA GLN A 260 2.04 -22.76 8.34
C GLN A 260 1.59 -21.48 7.62
N LEU A 261 1.68 -20.32 8.29
CA LEU A 261 1.32 -19.03 7.69
C LEU A 261 2.18 -18.71 6.46
N MET A 262 3.48 -19.02 6.49
CA MET A 262 4.40 -18.76 5.38
C MET A 262 4.01 -19.45 4.06
N LEU A 263 3.28 -20.57 4.14
CA LEU A 263 2.79 -21.36 3.00
C LEU A 263 1.42 -20.90 2.49
N THR A 264 0.74 -20.00 3.20
CA THR A 264 -0.58 -19.52 2.80
C THR A 264 -0.52 -18.60 1.57
N PRO A 265 -1.53 -18.63 0.69
CA PRO A 265 -1.61 -17.70 -0.43
C PRO A 265 -1.71 -16.24 0.04
N GLU A 266 -2.33 -15.99 1.19
CA GLU A 266 -2.45 -14.66 1.79
C GLU A 266 -1.08 -14.08 2.19
N SER A 267 -0.19 -14.88 2.80
CA SER A 267 1.17 -14.42 3.09
C SER A 267 1.99 -14.20 1.81
N LYS A 268 1.83 -15.05 0.79
CA LYS A 268 2.45 -14.82 -0.52
C LYS A 268 1.98 -13.49 -1.12
N ALA A 269 0.67 -13.22 -1.11
CA ALA A 269 0.06 -11.99 -1.60
C ALA A 269 0.51 -10.74 -0.84
N LEU A 270 0.54 -10.79 0.50
CA LEU A 270 0.96 -9.66 1.33
C LEU A 270 2.45 -9.35 1.20
N ARG A 271 3.31 -10.37 1.10
CA ARG A 271 4.72 -10.18 0.77
C ARG A 271 4.89 -9.57 -0.62
N HIS A 272 4.18 -10.10 -1.62
CA HIS A 272 4.17 -9.54 -2.98
C HIS A 272 3.82 -8.05 -2.97
N ALA A 273 2.69 -7.66 -2.37
CA ALA A 273 2.27 -6.27 -2.29
C ALA A 273 3.31 -5.36 -1.61
N PHE A 274 3.96 -5.84 -0.54
CA PHE A 274 5.00 -5.11 0.18
C PHE A 274 6.27 -4.89 -0.65
N PHE A 275 6.66 -5.86 -1.47
CA PHE A 275 7.78 -5.71 -2.41
C PHE A 275 7.40 -4.86 -3.61
N ALA A 276 6.21 -5.07 -4.16
CA ALA A 276 5.66 -4.33 -5.28
C ALA A 276 5.59 -2.83 -4.99
N GLU A 277 5.14 -2.43 -3.80
CA GLU A 277 5.11 -1.01 -3.39
C GLU A 277 6.50 -0.36 -3.40
N ARG A 278 7.55 -1.09 -2.98
CA ARG A 278 8.93 -0.58 -3.02
C ARG A 278 9.47 -0.55 -4.44
N ALA A 279 9.21 -1.60 -5.23
CA ALA A 279 9.67 -1.72 -6.59
C ALA A 279 9.06 -0.65 -7.50
N ALA A 280 7.81 -0.22 -7.24
CA ALA A 280 7.14 0.86 -7.97
C ALA A 280 7.93 2.19 -7.92
N SER A 281 8.75 2.41 -6.89
CA SER A 281 9.62 3.60 -6.79
C SER A 281 10.92 3.51 -7.60
N LYS A 282 11.26 2.33 -8.15
CA LYS A 282 12.49 2.07 -8.90
C LYS A 282 12.20 2.15 -10.39
N ILE A 283 12.87 3.05 -11.08
CA ILE A 283 12.71 3.28 -12.51
C ILE A 283 14.07 2.98 -13.16
N PRO A 284 14.18 1.99 -14.07
CA PRO A 284 15.47 1.46 -14.52
C PRO A 284 16.47 2.50 -15.04
N ASP A 285 15.97 3.55 -15.71
CA ASP A 285 16.82 4.59 -16.31
C ASP A 285 16.91 5.88 -15.47
N VAL A 286 16.38 5.91 -14.24
CA VAL A 286 16.47 7.04 -13.30
C VAL A 286 17.29 6.61 -12.08
N PRO A 287 18.59 6.98 -12.02
CA PRO A 287 19.46 6.67 -10.89
C PRO A 287 18.93 7.22 -9.56
N GLU A 288 19.22 6.54 -8.44
CA GLU A 288 18.76 6.95 -7.10
C GLU A 288 19.32 8.31 -6.64
N ASP A 289 20.46 8.72 -7.18
CA ASP A 289 21.13 9.99 -6.92
C ASP A 289 20.70 11.12 -7.88
N THR A 290 19.70 10.87 -8.74
CA THR A 290 19.14 11.91 -9.62
C THR A 290 18.70 13.12 -8.78
N PRO A 291 19.21 14.33 -9.08
CA PRO A 291 18.89 15.52 -8.29
C PRO A 291 17.41 15.83 -8.37
N LEU A 292 16.82 16.18 -7.22
CA LEU A 292 15.42 16.56 -7.12
C LEU A 292 15.28 18.09 -7.23
N ARG A 293 14.26 18.55 -7.95
CA ARG A 293 13.84 19.95 -7.88
C ARG A 293 13.19 20.22 -6.54
N ARG A 294 13.41 21.40 -5.99
CA ARG A 294 12.77 21.85 -4.76
C ARG A 294 11.31 22.22 -5.05
N VAL A 295 10.38 21.70 -4.26
CA VAL A 295 8.94 21.99 -4.37
C VAL A 295 8.43 22.48 -3.01
N ASP A 296 8.34 23.80 -2.88
CA ASP A 296 7.88 24.50 -1.69
C ASP A 296 6.50 25.13 -1.87
N LYS A 297 6.09 25.46 -3.10
CA LYS A 297 4.77 26.03 -3.40
C LYS A 297 4.13 25.32 -4.59
N VAL A 298 2.88 24.92 -4.43
CA VAL A 298 2.09 24.23 -5.47
C VAL A 298 0.92 25.10 -5.91
N ALA A 299 0.65 25.14 -7.22
CA ALA A 299 -0.56 25.71 -7.79
C ALA A 299 -1.49 24.59 -8.27
N ILE A 300 -2.80 24.76 -8.11
CA ILE A 300 -3.81 23.83 -8.62
C ILE A 300 -4.77 24.61 -9.51
N ILE A 301 -4.95 24.16 -10.75
CA ILE A 301 -5.91 24.77 -11.69
C ILE A 301 -7.22 23.97 -11.64
N GLY A 302 -8.31 24.65 -11.27
CA GLY A 302 -9.63 24.08 -11.09
C GLY A 302 -9.94 23.78 -9.63
N ALA A 303 -11.09 24.25 -9.14
CA ALA A 303 -11.54 24.07 -7.75
C ALA A 303 -12.63 22.99 -7.60
N GLY A 304 -12.80 22.15 -8.64
CA GLY A 304 -13.73 21.02 -8.63
C GLY A 304 -13.33 19.91 -7.64
N THR A 305 -14.05 18.79 -7.67
CA THR A 305 -13.84 17.65 -6.76
C THR A 305 -12.39 17.14 -6.76
N MET A 306 -11.79 17.02 -7.95
CA MET A 306 -10.39 16.58 -8.09
C MET A 306 -9.43 17.64 -7.57
N GLY A 307 -9.50 18.88 -8.06
CA GLY A 307 -8.59 19.96 -7.64
C GLY A 307 -8.60 20.20 -6.13
N GLY A 308 -9.79 20.22 -5.50
CA GLY A 308 -9.88 20.35 -4.05
C GLY A 308 -9.27 19.17 -3.28
N GLY A 309 -9.50 17.94 -3.74
CA GLY A 309 -8.89 16.75 -3.16
C GLY A 309 -7.37 16.71 -3.33
N ILE A 310 -6.86 17.12 -4.50
CA ILE A 310 -5.42 17.23 -4.79
C ILE A 310 -4.79 18.27 -3.86
N ALA A 311 -5.36 19.47 -3.75
CA ALA A 311 -4.89 20.53 -2.85
C ALA A 311 -4.74 20.02 -1.40
N MET A 312 -5.74 19.29 -0.89
CA MET A 312 -5.70 18.73 0.46
C MET A 312 -4.49 17.80 0.72
N ASN A 313 -3.98 17.08 -0.29
CA ASN A 313 -2.80 16.23 -0.11
C ASN A 313 -1.56 17.06 0.23
N PHE A 314 -1.37 18.18 -0.45
CA PHE A 314 -0.24 19.09 -0.23
C PHE A 314 -0.36 19.86 1.09
N LEU A 315 -1.56 20.37 1.40
CA LEU A 315 -1.83 21.03 2.69
C LEU A 315 -1.55 20.08 3.86
N ASN A 316 -1.93 18.80 3.75
CA ASN A 316 -1.67 17.79 4.78
C ASN A 316 -0.16 17.54 5.00
N ALA A 317 0.65 17.74 3.96
CA ALA A 317 2.10 17.62 4.01
C ALA A 317 2.81 18.93 4.38
N GLY A 318 2.06 20.00 4.69
CA GLY A 318 2.61 21.30 5.07
C GLY A 318 3.14 22.12 3.90
N ILE A 319 2.68 21.86 2.68
CA ILE A 319 3.10 22.57 1.47
C ILE A 319 2.03 23.63 1.12
N PRO A 320 2.39 24.93 1.03
CA PRO A 320 1.52 25.99 0.52
C PRO A 320 0.89 25.66 -0.84
N VAL A 321 -0.42 25.91 -0.95
CA VAL A 321 -1.19 25.71 -2.18
C VAL A 321 -1.90 26.98 -2.59
N VAL A 322 -1.85 27.34 -3.88
CA VAL A 322 -2.72 28.37 -4.47
C VAL A 322 -3.68 27.71 -5.45
N VAL A 323 -4.98 27.84 -5.23
CA VAL A 323 -6.01 27.33 -6.15
C VAL A 323 -6.45 28.44 -7.09
N LEU A 324 -6.35 28.20 -8.39
CA LEU A 324 -6.82 29.09 -9.45
C LEU A 324 -8.13 28.57 -10.04
N GLU A 325 -9.10 29.46 -10.16
CA GLU A 325 -10.34 29.23 -10.91
C GLU A 325 -10.66 30.43 -11.82
N MET A 326 -11.55 30.23 -12.79
CA MET A 326 -12.00 31.28 -13.70
C MET A 326 -13.17 32.10 -13.13
N LYS A 327 -13.92 31.56 -12.17
CA LYS A 327 -15.11 32.19 -11.58
C LYS A 327 -15.09 32.13 -10.06
N GLN A 328 -15.41 33.24 -9.41
CA GLN A 328 -15.42 33.35 -7.95
C GLN A 328 -16.37 32.33 -7.31
N GLU A 329 -17.54 32.09 -7.90
CA GLU A 329 -18.55 31.17 -7.34
C GLU A 329 -18.10 29.70 -7.39
N ALA A 330 -17.29 29.34 -8.39
CA ALA A 330 -16.70 28.00 -8.49
C ALA A 330 -15.58 27.83 -7.45
N LEU A 331 -14.74 28.87 -7.31
CA LEU A 331 -13.67 28.93 -6.34
C LEU A 331 -14.22 28.82 -4.90
N ASP A 332 -15.18 29.66 -4.52
CA ASP A 332 -15.79 29.67 -3.18
C ASP A 332 -16.39 28.30 -2.82
N ARG A 333 -17.07 27.66 -3.77
CA ARG A 333 -17.65 26.32 -3.60
C ARG A 333 -16.59 25.25 -3.38
N GLY A 334 -15.50 25.30 -4.14
CA GLY A 334 -14.37 24.38 -3.98
C GLY A 334 -13.72 24.52 -2.60
N ILE A 335 -13.45 25.75 -2.18
CA ILE A 335 -12.85 26.05 -0.87
C ILE A 335 -13.78 25.65 0.28
N ALA A 336 -15.09 25.92 0.15
CA ALA A 336 -16.08 25.46 1.13
C ALA A 336 -16.09 23.93 1.26
N THR A 337 -15.90 23.21 0.16
CA THR A 337 -15.80 21.74 0.16
C THR A 337 -14.55 21.25 0.90
N ILE A 338 -13.40 21.89 0.68
CA ILE A 338 -12.16 21.59 1.41
C ILE A 338 -12.36 21.81 2.93
N ARG A 339 -12.92 22.96 3.32
CA ARG A 339 -13.21 23.29 4.74
C ARG A 339 -14.11 22.24 5.38
N LYS A 340 -15.25 21.94 4.74
CA LYS A 340 -16.23 20.96 5.22
C LYS A 340 -15.59 19.58 5.43
N ASN A 341 -14.68 19.16 4.55
CA ASN A 341 -13.96 17.89 4.68
C ASN A 341 -13.03 17.87 5.90
N TYR A 342 -12.32 18.95 6.20
CA TYR A 342 -11.49 19.03 7.41
C TYR A 342 -12.32 19.15 8.68
N GLU A 343 -13.36 19.99 8.69
CA GLU A 343 -14.28 20.12 9.82
C GLU A 343 -14.97 18.80 10.17
N ALA A 344 -15.27 17.97 9.17
CA ALA A 344 -15.78 16.62 9.39
C ALA A 344 -14.76 15.69 10.05
N GLN A 345 -13.46 15.86 9.80
CA GLN A 345 -12.40 15.11 10.49
C GLN A 345 -12.19 15.60 11.92
N VAL A 346 -12.28 16.92 12.15
CA VAL A 346 -12.21 17.51 13.50
C VAL A 346 -13.35 16.99 14.37
N ARG A 347 -14.60 17.07 13.87
CA ARG A 347 -15.78 16.54 14.58
C ARG A 347 -15.70 15.03 14.90
N LYS A 348 -14.96 14.27 14.09
CA LYS A 348 -14.73 12.83 14.29
C LYS A 348 -13.50 12.53 15.15
N GLY A 349 -12.83 13.54 15.71
CA GLY A 349 -11.60 13.39 16.50
C GLY A 349 -10.38 12.91 15.71
N LYS A 350 -10.44 12.92 14.37
CA LYS A 350 -9.34 12.46 13.49
C LYS A 350 -8.34 13.57 13.15
N LEU A 351 -8.67 14.82 13.46
CA LEU A 351 -7.82 15.99 13.23
C LEU A 351 -7.99 16.95 14.41
N LYS A 352 -6.88 17.46 14.96
CA LYS A 352 -6.92 18.51 15.98
C LYS A 352 -7.18 19.88 15.35
N GLU A 353 -7.80 20.79 16.11
CA GLU A 353 -8.17 22.13 15.64
C GLU A 353 -6.97 22.99 15.23
N ASP A 354 -5.86 22.90 15.96
CA ASP A 354 -4.60 23.59 15.64
C ASP A 354 -4.04 23.14 14.29
N ARG A 355 -4.07 21.82 14.01
CA ARG A 355 -3.65 21.25 12.74
C ARG A 355 -4.59 21.60 11.60
N TYR A 356 -5.88 21.74 11.86
CA TYR A 356 -6.83 22.28 10.89
C TYR A 356 -6.49 23.72 10.51
N ALA A 357 -6.31 24.61 11.50
CA ALA A 357 -5.96 26.01 11.27
C ALA A 357 -4.65 26.16 10.49
N GLN A 358 -3.62 25.38 10.84
CA GLN A 358 -2.34 25.34 10.11
C GLN A 358 -2.52 24.97 8.63
N ARG A 359 -3.36 23.96 8.32
CA ARG A 359 -3.61 23.56 6.93
C ARG A 359 -4.36 24.63 6.15
N MET A 360 -5.34 25.28 6.76
CA MET A 360 -6.10 26.33 6.10
C MET A 360 -5.27 27.60 5.87
N ALA A 361 -4.31 27.91 6.75
CA ALA A 361 -3.38 29.02 6.58
C ALA A 361 -2.43 28.86 5.38
N LEU A 362 -2.22 27.62 4.92
CA LEU A 362 -1.40 27.30 3.74
C LEU A 362 -2.17 27.42 2.41
N LEU A 363 -3.49 27.64 2.46
CA LEU A 363 -4.35 27.68 1.28
C LEU A 363 -4.61 29.11 0.83
N GLY A 364 -4.05 29.48 -0.31
CA GLY A 364 -4.37 30.70 -1.06
C GLY A 364 -5.30 30.43 -2.24
N THR A 365 -5.89 31.49 -2.79
CA THR A 365 -6.79 31.41 -3.94
C THR A 365 -6.57 32.58 -4.89
N THR A 366 -6.83 32.39 -6.17
CA THR A 366 -6.77 33.46 -7.17
C THR A 366 -7.71 33.20 -8.35
N LEU A 367 -8.01 34.26 -9.10
CA LEU A 367 -8.63 34.21 -10.43
C LEU A 367 -7.65 34.58 -11.55
N ASN A 368 -6.39 34.86 -11.22
CA ASN A 368 -5.39 35.37 -12.14
C ASN A 368 -4.19 34.42 -12.23
N TYR A 369 -3.81 34.05 -13.45
CA TYR A 369 -2.63 33.21 -13.70
C TYR A 369 -1.34 33.85 -13.19
N ALA A 370 -1.20 35.18 -13.24
CA ALA A 370 0.04 35.85 -12.80
C ALA A 370 0.42 35.51 -11.35
N ASP A 371 -0.57 35.25 -10.48
CA ASP A 371 -0.34 35.01 -9.05
C ASP A 371 0.29 33.63 -8.75
N ILE A 372 0.23 32.70 -9.72
CA ILE A 372 0.80 31.36 -9.58
C ILE A 372 2.20 31.22 -10.18
N GLY A 373 2.70 32.23 -10.90
CA GLY A 373 3.97 32.14 -11.65
C GLY A 373 5.21 31.81 -10.79
N SER A 374 5.15 32.06 -9.48
CA SER A 374 6.21 31.74 -8.51
C SER A 374 6.20 30.29 -8.02
N ALA A 375 5.14 29.51 -8.27
CA ALA A 375 5.02 28.13 -7.80
C ALA A 375 6.05 27.20 -8.49
N ASP A 376 6.46 26.16 -7.77
CA ASP A 376 7.46 25.18 -8.26
C ASP A 376 6.81 24.05 -9.06
N LEU A 377 5.53 23.79 -8.79
CA LEU A 377 4.71 22.77 -9.44
C LEU A 377 3.30 23.34 -9.64
N VAL A 378 2.74 23.13 -10.81
CA VAL A 378 1.31 23.33 -11.08
C VAL A 378 0.67 22.00 -11.49
N ILE A 379 -0.51 21.70 -10.95
CA ILE A 379 -1.31 20.54 -11.36
C ILE A 379 -2.63 21.06 -11.94
N GLU A 380 -2.84 20.77 -13.22
CA GLU A 380 -4.06 21.06 -13.95
C GLU A 380 -5.11 19.97 -13.70
N ALA A 381 -6.29 20.36 -13.25
CA ALA A 381 -7.45 19.50 -13.00
C ALA A 381 -8.76 20.13 -13.51
N VAL A 382 -8.72 20.66 -14.74
CA VAL A 382 -9.87 21.23 -15.46
C VAL A 382 -10.59 20.15 -16.29
N PHE A 383 -11.56 20.58 -17.09
CA PHE A 383 -12.38 19.70 -17.91
C PHE A 383 -11.54 18.84 -18.89
N GLU A 384 -11.99 17.61 -19.12
CA GLU A 384 -11.28 16.61 -19.93
C GLU A 384 -11.50 16.85 -21.43
N ASP A 385 -11.00 17.98 -21.93
CA ASP A 385 -11.06 18.39 -23.34
C ASP A 385 -9.69 18.91 -23.80
N ILE A 386 -9.24 18.48 -24.98
CA ILE A 386 -7.89 18.79 -25.46
C ILE A 386 -7.70 20.27 -25.80
N ALA A 387 -8.73 20.96 -26.30
CA ALA A 387 -8.65 22.38 -26.62
C ALA A 387 -8.61 23.23 -25.35
N VAL A 388 -9.37 22.84 -24.32
CA VAL A 388 -9.29 23.46 -23.00
C VAL A 388 -7.89 23.29 -22.41
N LYS A 389 -7.32 22.07 -22.47
CA LYS A 389 -5.97 21.82 -21.96
C LYS A 389 -4.90 22.57 -22.76
N GLU A 390 -5.05 22.69 -24.08
CA GLU A 390 -4.15 23.52 -24.89
C GLU A 390 -4.11 24.96 -24.40
N GLN A 391 -5.28 25.59 -24.20
CA GLN A 391 -5.36 26.97 -23.70
C GLN A 391 -4.67 27.12 -22.34
N VAL A 392 -4.94 26.20 -21.42
CA VAL A 392 -4.34 26.21 -20.07
C VAL A 392 -2.82 26.04 -20.15
N PHE A 393 -2.31 25.02 -20.86
CA PHE A 393 -0.87 24.74 -20.91
C PHE A 393 -0.08 25.82 -21.65
N ARG A 394 -0.65 26.50 -22.64
CA ARG A 394 -0.04 27.69 -23.25
C ARG A 394 0.08 28.84 -22.24
N GLN A 395 -0.96 29.11 -21.46
CA GLN A 395 -0.91 30.13 -20.41
C GLN A 395 0.09 29.78 -19.31
N LEU A 396 0.16 28.51 -18.90
CA LEU A 396 1.16 28.03 -17.93
C LEU A 396 2.58 28.17 -18.48
N ASP A 397 2.80 27.87 -19.76
CA ASP A 397 4.11 28.03 -20.41
C ASP A 397 4.55 29.50 -20.51
N GLU A 398 3.64 30.46 -20.52
CA GLU A 398 3.97 31.89 -20.49
C GLU A 398 4.25 32.39 -19.07
N VAL A 399 3.46 31.97 -18.08
CA VAL A 399 3.42 32.59 -16.76
C VAL A 399 4.31 31.89 -15.72
N MET A 400 4.47 30.57 -15.81
CA MET A 400 5.22 29.82 -14.80
C MET A 400 6.72 30.05 -14.96
N LYS A 401 7.42 30.28 -13.83
CA LYS A 401 8.87 30.47 -13.81
C LYS A 401 9.62 29.31 -14.52
N PRO A 402 10.81 29.57 -15.10
CA PRO A 402 11.66 28.51 -15.65
C PRO A 402 11.94 27.41 -14.62
N GLY A 403 11.89 26.15 -15.05
CA GLY A 403 12.12 24.98 -14.19
C GLY A 403 10.93 24.56 -13.31
N ALA A 404 9.81 25.29 -13.32
CA ALA A 404 8.57 24.81 -12.71
C ALA A 404 8.03 23.57 -13.44
N ILE A 405 7.56 22.58 -12.68
CA ILE A 405 6.94 21.37 -13.23
C ILE A 405 5.49 21.66 -13.61
N LEU A 406 5.08 21.30 -14.83
CA LEU A 406 3.71 21.45 -15.30
C LEU A 406 3.05 20.07 -15.40
N ALA A 407 2.09 19.80 -14.53
CA ALA A 407 1.47 18.47 -14.47
C ALA A 407 -0.01 18.49 -14.88
N SER A 408 -0.47 17.48 -15.61
CA SER A 408 -1.89 17.27 -15.91
C SER A 408 -2.46 16.09 -15.12
N ASN A 409 -3.64 16.27 -14.51
CA ASN A 409 -4.43 15.20 -13.90
C ASN A 409 -5.33 14.46 -14.92
N THR A 410 -5.09 14.63 -16.23
CA THR A 410 -5.89 13.95 -17.25
C THR A 410 -5.90 12.43 -17.05
N SER A 411 -6.98 11.79 -17.50
CA SER A 411 -7.27 10.36 -17.34
C SER A 411 -7.33 9.60 -18.66
N THR A 412 -7.54 10.31 -19.78
CA THR A 412 -7.73 9.72 -21.12
C THR A 412 -7.00 10.47 -22.23
N LEU A 413 -6.48 11.68 -21.98
CA LEU A 413 -5.82 12.47 -23.01
C LEU A 413 -4.32 12.17 -23.06
N ASP A 414 -3.78 12.33 -24.26
CA ASP A 414 -2.38 12.13 -24.60
C ASP A 414 -1.51 13.23 -23.99
N VAL A 415 -0.66 12.86 -23.03
CA VAL A 415 0.23 13.78 -22.32
C VAL A 415 1.33 14.34 -23.24
N ASP A 416 1.74 13.61 -24.28
CA ASP A 416 2.73 14.10 -25.24
C ASP A 416 2.15 15.23 -26.10
N LYS A 417 0.86 15.13 -26.48
CA LYS A 417 0.16 16.24 -27.13
C LYS A 417 0.07 17.47 -26.23
N ILE A 418 -0.26 17.27 -24.95
CA ILE A 418 -0.31 18.36 -23.96
C ILE A 418 1.07 19.02 -23.82
N ALA A 419 2.14 18.22 -23.73
CA ALA A 419 3.51 18.72 -23.64
C ALA A 419 3.89 19.55 -24.88
N GLY A 420 3.44 19.13 -26.07
CA GLY A 420 3.67 19.82 -27.34
C GLY A 420 3.03 21.21 -27.46
N PHE A 421 2.10 21.58 -26.58
CA PHE A 421 1.58 22.96 -26.51
C PHE A 421 2.53 23.95 -25.84
N THR A 422 3.60 23.45 -25.21
CA THR A 422 4.58 24.22 -24.45
C THR A 422 5.94 24.25 -25.14
N LYS A 423 6.78 25.22 -24.80
CA LYS A 423 8.19 25.29 -25.22
C LYS A 423 9.13 24.52 -24.28
N ARG A 424 8.58 23.84 -23.26
CA ARG A 424 9.30 23.12 -22.22
C ARG A 424 8.74 21.70 -21.99
N PRO A 425 8.58 20.88 -23.04
CA PRO A 425 7.96 19.56 -22.91
C PRO A 425 8.67 18.64 -21.90
N GLN A 426 9.96 18.88 -21.64
CA GLN A 426 10.73 18.19 -20.60
C GLN A 426 10.28 18.46 -19.16
N ASP A 427 9.59 19.58 -18.93
CA ASP A 427 9.03 19.98 -17.64
C ASP A 427 7.57 19.52 -17.46
N VAL A 428 6.99 18.85 -18.48
CA VAL A 428 5.60 18.39 -18.50
C VAL A 428 5.51 16.92 -18.11
N ILE A 429 4.51 16.57 -17.29
CA ILE A 429 4.27 15.20 -16.80
C ILE A 429 2.78 14.96 -16.51
N GLY A 430 2.30 13.72 -16.56
CA GLY A 430 0.97 13.40 -16.02
C GLY A 430 1.04 13.01 -14.54
N THR A 431 0.12 13.54 -13.74
CA THR A 431 -0.08 13.18 -12.32
C THR A 431 -1.54 12.79 -12.12
N HIS A 432 -1.91 11.61 -12.60
CA HIS A 432 -3.29 11.13 -12.56
C HIS A 432 -3.64 10.65 -11.13
N PHE A 433 -4.37 11.49 -10.40
CA PHE A 433 -4.93 11.19 -9.09
C PHE A 433 -6.27 10.46 -9.21
N PHE A 434 -6.58 9.65 -8.20
CA PHE A 434 -7.79 8.84 -8.16
C PHE A 434 -8.84 9.41 -7.20
N SER A 435 -10.08 9.55 -7.65
CA SER A 435 -11.15 10.11 -6.82
C SER A 435 -11.63 9.14 -5.72
N PRO A 436 -11.85 9.60 -4.48
CA PRO A 436 -11.54 10.93 -3.95
C PRO A 436 -10.03 11.14 -3.75
N ALA A 437 -9.47 12.19 -4.37
CA ALA A 437 -8.02 12.38 -4.47
C ALA A 437 -7.28 12.55 -3.14
N ASN A 438 -7.95 12.97 -2.06
CA ASN A 438 -7.36 13.08 -0.73
C ASN A 438 -7.39 11.77 0.08
N VAL A 439 -8.04 10.72 -0.44
CA VAL A 439 -8.22 9.42 0.24
C VAL A 439 -7.49 8.31 -0.51
N MET A 440 -7.69 8.19 -1.82
CA MET A 440 -7.10 7.11 -2.63
C MET A 440 -5.59 7.22 -2.63
N LYS A 441 -4.88 6.10 -2.45
CA LYS A 441 -3.41 6.12 -2.34
C LYS A 441 -2.71 6.19 -3.69
N LEU A 442 -3.33 5.68 -4.76
CA LEU A 442 -2.71 5.66 -6.08
C LEU A 442 -2.45 7.07 -6.62
N LEU A 443 -1.25 7.28 -7.12
CA LEU A 443 -0.90 8.33 -8.07
C LEU A 443 -0.25 7.67 -9.29
N GLU A 444 -0.93 7.69 -10.42
CA GLU A 444 -0.37 7.19 -11.67
C GLU A 444 0.43 8.32 -12.33
N VAL A 445 1.74 8.14 -12.40
CA VAL A 445 2.70 9.13 -12.90
C VAL A 445 2.98 8.82 -14.36
N VAL A 446 2.37 9.59 -15.26
CA VAL A 446 2.44 9.36 -16.70
C VAL A 446 3.67 10.06 -17.25
N ARG A 447 4.67 9.27 -17.63
CA ARG A 447 5.92 9.77 -18.19
C ARG A 447 5.74 10.05 -19.68
N GLY A 448 5.72 11.33 -20.05
CA GLY A 448 5.77 11.74 -21.45
C GLY A 448 7.14 11.44 -22.08
N ALA A 449 7.18 11.41 -23.41
CA ALA A 449 8.37 11.10 -24.19
C ALA A 449 9.54 12.06 -23.89
N ALA A 450 9.24 13.34 -23.64
CA ALA A 450 10.24 14.37 -23.34
C ALA A 450 10.51 14.55 -21.85
N THR A 451 9.67 14.01 -20.94
CA THR A 451 9.75 14.29 -19.50
C THR A 451 11.14 13.99 -18.94
N ALA A 452 11.77 15.00 -18.35
CA ALA A 452 13.12 14.86 -17.82
C ALA A 452 13.17 13.95 -16.58
N LYS A 453 14.32 13.32 -16.37
CA LYS A 453 14.53 12.36 -15.27
C LYS A 453 14.41 13.01 -13.89
N ASP A 454 14.89 14.25 -13.75
CA ASP A 454 14.77 15.04 -12.52
C ASP A 454 13.31 15.39 -12.19
N VAL A 455 12.48 15.69 -13.19
CA VAL A 455 11.03 15.89 -13.03
C VAL A 455 10.36 14.62 -12.51
N LEU A 456 10.64 13.49 -13.16
CA LEU A 456 10.09 12.20 -12.76
C LEU A 456 10.52 11.83 -11.33
N ALA A 457 11.81 11.93 -11.01
CA ALA A 457 12.32 11.68 -9.67
C ALA A 457 11.69 12.61 -8.63
N THR A 458 11.52 13.90 -8.97
CA THR A 458 10.88 14.90 -8.10
C THR A 458 9.42 14.54 -7.79
N VAL A 459 8.65 14.17 -8.81
CA VAL A 459 7.23 13.79 -8.64
C VAL A 459 7.09 12.50 -7.83
N MET A 460 7.94 11.50 -8.06
CA MET A 460 7.94 10.25 -7.26
C MET A 460 8.26 10.52 -5.79
N ALA A 461 9.26 11.38 -5.50
CA ALA A 461 9.60 11.79 -4.15
C ALA A 461 8.48 12.61 -3.49
N LEU A 462 7.87 13.52 -4.25
CA LEU A 462 6.76 14.35 -3.79
C LEU A 462 5.53 13.51 -3.46
N GLY A 463 5.19 12.54 -4.32
CA GLY A 463 4.11 11.59 -4.09
C GLY A 463 4.29 10.83 -2.77
N LYS A 464 5.51 10.35 -2.47
CA LYS A 464 5.82 9.77 -1.17
C LYS A 464 5.61 10.76 -0.01
N LYS A 465 6.05 12.01 -0.16
CA LYS A 465 5.86 13.09 0.85
C LYS A 465 4.38 13.34 1.14
N ILE A 466 3.52 13.29 0.11
CA ILE A 466 2.06 13.43 0.24
C ILE A 466 1.33 12.09 0.49
N ARG A 467 2.07 11.02 0.82
CA ARG A 467 1.57 9.67 1.16
C ARG A 467 0.76 8.98 0.04
N LYS A 468 1.18 9.19 -1.21
CA LYS A 468 0.73 8.44 -2.38
C LYS A 468 1.68 7.29 -2.69
N THR A 469 1.11 6.21 -3.23
CA THR A 469 1.83 5.12 -3.89
C THR A 469 1.91 5.49 -5.37
N CYS A 470 3.12 5.83 -5.82
CA CYS A 470 3.34 6.28 -7.18
C CYS A 470 3.70 5.09 -8.06
N VAL A 471 3.02 4.98 -9.20
CA VAL A 471 3.33 3.99 -10.24
C VAL A 471 3.55 4.73 -11.55
N VAL A 472 4.68 4.46 -12.22
CA VAL A 472 4.99 5.09 -13.50
C VAL A 472 4.27 4.35 -14.63
N SER A 473 3.57 5.11 -15.48
CA SER A 473 2.95 4.63 -16.71
C SER A 473 3.57 5.33 -17.91
N GLY A 474 3.65 4.63 -19.03
CA GLY A 474 3.80 5.24 -20.35
C GLY A 474 2.53 5.97 -20.79
N VAL A 475 2.62 6.70 -21.91
CA VAL A 475 1.48 7.39 -22.51
C VAL A 475 0.68 6.43 -23.37
N CYS A 476 -0.55 6.14 -22.94
CA CYS A 476 -1.58 5.51 -23.77
C CYS A 476 -2.95 5.93 -23.25
N ASP A 477 -3.99 5.68 -24.05
CA ASP A 477 -5.35 5.98 -23.64
C ASP A 477 -5.77 5.15 -22.42
N GLY A 478 -6.08 5.82 -21.31
CA GLY A 478 -6.43 5.20 -20.03
C GLY A 478 -5.24 4.68 -19.22
N PHE A 479 -3.99 4.92 -19.66
CA PHE A 479 -2.76 4.52 -18.98
C PHE A 479 -2.76 3.03 -18.59
N ILE A 480 -2.47 2.68 -17.33
CA ILE A 480 -2.57 1.30 -16.84
C ILE A 480 -3.99 1.07 -16.32
N GLY A 481 -4.40 1.88 -15.35
CA GLY A 481 -5.60 1.62 -14.56
C GLY A 481 -6.89 1.64 -15.39
N ASN A 482 -7.17 2.77 -16.05
CA ASN A 482 -8.44 2.96 -16.73
C ASN A 482 -8.55 2.11 -18.00
N ARG A 483 -7.41 1.87 -18.66
CA ARG A 483 -7.30 0.96 -19.80
C ARG A 483 -7.73 -0.46 -19.42
N MET A 484 -7.27 -0.96 -18.28
CA MET A 484 -7.65 -2.28 -17.79
C MET A 484 -9.10 -2.32 -17.27
N ILE A 485 -9.55 -1.29 -16.51
CA ILE A 485 -10.91 -1.29 -15.95
C ILE A 485 -11.99 -1.22 -17.05
N GLU A 486 -11.67 -0.65 -18.20
CA GLU A 486 -12.56 -0.64 -19.36
C GLU A 486 -12.93 -2.06 -19.80
N GLN A 487 -11.95 -2.98 -19.85
CA GLN A 487 -12.18 -4.38 -20.25
C GLN A 487 -12.99 -5.15 -19.20
N TYR A 488 -12.74 -4.87 -17.93
CA TYR A 488 -13.53 -5.39 -16.81
C TYR A 488 -15.00 -4.93 -16.90
N SER A 489 -15.24 -3.63 -17.09
CA SER A 489 -16.60 -3.09 -17.24
C SER A 489 -17.29 -3.58 -18.52
N ARG A 490 -16.53 -3.81 -19.60
CA ARG A 490 -17.04 -4.38 -20.84
C ARG A 490 -17.62 -5.79 -20.62
N GLN A 491 -16.87 -6.64 -19.91
CA GLN A 491 -17.35 -7.98 -19.56
C GLN A 491 -18.51 -7.96 -18.57
N ALA A 492 -18.56 -6.99 -17.64
CA ALA A 492 -19.71 -6.80 -16.76
C ALA A 492 -21.00 -6.52 -17.56
N GLY A 493 -20.91 -5.69 -18.61
CA GLY A 493 -22.02 -5.43 -19.52
C GLY A 493 -22.50 -6.68 -20.27
N PHE A 494 -21.60 -7.49 -20.81
CA PHE A 494 -21.98 -8.74 -21.51
C PHE A 494 -22.58 -9.78 -20.56
N LEU A 495 -22.13 -9.85 -19.31
CA LEU A 495 -22.78 -10.67 -18.28
C LEU A 495 -24.25 -10.25 -18.07
N LEU A 496 -24.58 -8.96 -18.17
CA LEU A 496 -25.98 -8.52 -18.15
C LEU A 496 -26.74 -8.99 -19.37
N GLU A 497 -26.18 -8.92 -20.58
CA GLU A 497 -26.85 -9.43 -21.79
C GLU A 497 -27.14 -10.93 -21.68
N GLU A 498 -26.26 -11.70 -21.05
CA GLU A 498 -26.35 -13.16 -21.03
C GLU A 498 -27.19 -13.74 -19.88
N GLY A 499 -27.54 -12.96 -18.86
CA GLY A 499 -28.49 -13.40 -17.84
C GLY A 499 -28.25 -12.89 -16.42
N CYS A 500 -27.14 -12.19 -16.15
CA CYS A 500 -26.89 -11.64 -14.81
C CYS A 500 -27.68 -10.37 -14.53
N THR A 501 -27.90 -10.10 -13.25
CA THR A 501 -28.32 -8.78 -12.76
C THR A 501 -27.12 -7.98 -12.25
N PRO A 502 -27.20 -6.65 -12.15
CA PRO A 502 -26.13 -5.85 -11.54
C PRO A 502 -25.76 -6.32 -10.14
N GLN A 503 -26.78 -6.63 -9.33
CA GLN A 503 -26.59 -7.12 -7.96
C GLN A 503 -25.87 -8.48 -7.91
N GLN A 504 -26.15 -9.39 -8.85
CA GLN A 504 -25.49 -10.68 -8.90
C GLN A 504 -23.99 -10.51 -9.17
N VAL A 505 -23.64 -9.70 -10.16
CA VAL A 505 -22.24 -9.46 -10.53
C VAL A 505 -21.48 -8.75 -9.41
N ASP A 506 -22.08 -7.69 -8.83
CA ASP A 506 -21.46 -6.96 -7.73
C ASP A 506 -21.21 -7.86 -6.52
N LYS A 507 -22.19 -8.68 -6.12
CA LYS A 507 -22.03 -9.61 -5.00
C LYS A 507 -20.97 -10.67 -5.26
N ALA A 508 -20.87 -11.19 -6.48
CA ALA A 508 -19.82 -12.16 -6.84
C ALA A 508 -18.42 -11.54 -6.71
N MET A 509 -18.23 -10.33 -7.22
CA MET A 509 -16.95 -9.62 -7.13
C MET A 509 -16.60 -9.17 -5.72
N GLU A 510 -17.59 -8.74 -4.93
CA GLU A 510 -17.39 -8.38 -3.52
C GLU A 510 -17.08 -9.62 -2.67
N ARG A 511 -17.69 -10.77 -2.97
CA ARG A 511 -17.35 -12.05 -2.32
C ARG A 511 -15.95 -12.52 -2.71
N PHE A 512 -15.54 -12.32 -3.95
CA PHE A 512 -14.17 -12.57 -4.38
C PHE A 512 -13.17 -11.71 -3.59
N GLY A 513 -13.56 -10.45 -3.32
CA GLY A 513 -12.88 -9.57 -2.38
C GLY A 513 -12.73 -8.12 -2.81
N PHE A 514 -13.33 -7.69 -3.93
CA PHE A 514 -13.31 -6.28 -4.30
C PHE A 514 -14.05 -5.44 -3.26
N ALA A 515 -13.56 -4.22 -3.01
CA ALA A 515 -14.22 -3.29 -2.09
C ALA A 515 -15.63 -2.89 -2.57
N MET A 516 -15.85 -2.91 -3.89
CA MET A 516 -17.10 -2.54 -4.54
C MET A 516 -17.20 -3.24 -5.91
N GLY A 517 -18.38 -3.78 -6.23
CA GLY A 517 -18.65 -4.35 -7.55
C GLY A 517 -18.65 -3.31 -8.70
N PRO A 518 -18.57 -3.75 -9.96
CA PRO A 518 -18.49 -2.86 -11.13
C PRO A 518 -19.64 -1.86 -11.24
N PHE A 519 -20.87 -2.26 -10.89
CA PHE A 519 -22.05 -1.44 -11.11
C PHE A 519 -22.22 -0.39 -10.02
N ARG A 520 -21.98 -0.76 -8.75
CA ARG A 520 -21.86 0.22 -7.66
C ARG A 520 -20.71 1.21 -7.88
N MET A 521 -19.59 0.76 -8.45
CA MET A 521 -18.47 1.63 -8.82
C MET A 521 -18.91 2.64 -9.91
N GLY A 522 -19.61 2.17 -10.96
CA GLY A 522 -20.18 3.04 -11.99
C GLY A 522 -21.13 4.10 -11.42
N ASP A 523 -22.01 3.70 -10.51
CA ASP A 523 -22.95 4.61 -9.84
C ASP A 523 -22.26 5.62 -8.91
N LEU A 524 -21.13 5.27 -8.31
CA LEU A 524 -20.33 6.18 -7.50
C LEU A 524 -19.57 7.20 -8.36
N ALA A 525 -18.96 6.76 -9.46
CA ALA A 525 -18.21 7.61 -10.37
C ALA A 525 -19.11 8.55 -11.19
N GLY A 526 -20.27 8.04 -11.60
CA GLY A 526 -21.17 8.69 -12.54
C GLY A 526 -21.17 7.97 -13.88
N ASN A 527 -22.29 7.32 -14.24
CA ASN A 527 -22.36 6.52 -15.47
C ASN A 527 -22.25 7.37 -16.76
N ASP A 528 -22.60 8.65 -16.68
CA ASP A 528 -22.46 9.65 -17.75
C ASP A 528 -21.00 9.91 -18.15
N VAL A 529 -20.05 9.79 -17.21
CA VAL A 529 -18.61 9.92 -17.52
C VAL A 529 -18.18 8.81 -18.47
N GLY A 530 -18.53 7.56 -18.15
CA GLY A 530 -18.29 6.42 -19.03
C GLY A 530 -19.07 6.51 -20.35
N TRP A 531 -20.27 7.10 -20.33
CA TRP A 531 -21.08 7.31 -21.54
C TRP A 531 -20.44 8.29 -22.52
N TYR A 532 -19.87 9.38 -22.02
CA TYR A 532 -19.10 10.33 -22.83
C TYR A 532 -17.91 9.64 -23.52
N ILE A 533 -17.16 8.84 -22.78
CA ILE A 533 -16.02 8.07 -23.32
C ILE A 533 -16.49 7.08 -24.39
N ARG A 534 -17.57 6.32 -24.15
CA ARG A 534 -18.10 5.36 -25.13
C ARG A 534 -18.58 6.05 -26.40
N LYS A 535 -19.25 7.21 -26.30
CA LYS A 535 -19.67 8.00 -27.48
C LYS A 535 -18.47 8.41 -28.35
N ARG A 536 -17.38 8.84 -27.73
CA ARG A 536 -16.11 9.12 -28.43
C ARG A 536 -15.57 7.86 -29.11
N ARG A 537 -15.55 6.73 -28.38
CA ARG A 537 -15.07 5.43 -28.88
C ARG A 537 -15.85 4.90 -30.07
N TYR A 538 -17.16 5.07 -30.10
CA TYR A 538 -17.97 4.65 -31.26
C TYR A 538 -17.56 5.36 -32.56
N GLN A 539 -16.99 6.56 -32.45
CA GLN A 539 -16.45 7.30 -33.59
C GLN A 539 -15.00 6.90 -33.90
N GLU A 540 -14.16 6.74 -32.88
CA GLU A 540 -12.73 6.41 -33.02
C GLU A 540 -12.47 4.94 -33.41
N LYS A 541 -13.29 4.02 -32.90
CA LYS A 541 -13.14 2.56 -33.01
C LYS A 541 -14.52 1.91 -33.21
N PRO A 542 -15.15 2.07 -34.40
CA PRO A 542 -16.51 1.60 -34.65
C PRO A 542 -16.68 0.08 -34.49
N ASP A 543 -15.61 -0.69 -34.69
CA ASP A 543 -15.62 -2.16 -34.53
C ASP A 543 -15.58 -2.62 -33.06
N LEU A 544 -15.33 -1.70 -32.10
CA LEU A 544 -15.25 -2.04 -30.69
C LEU A 544 -16.66 -2.19 -30.10
N ARG A 545 -17.07 -3.44 -29.86
CA ARG A 545 -18.39 -3.76 -29.29
C ARG A 545 -18.43 -3.53 -27.78
N TYR A 546 -19.39 -2.72 -27.30
CA TYR A 546 -19.78 -2.67 -25.89
C TYR A 546 -21.23 -3.16 -25.74
N SER A 547 -21.61 -3.56 -24.53
CA SER A 547 -23.02 -3.73 -24.22
C SER A 547 -23.75 -2.38 -24.24
N LYS A 548 -24.95 -2.34 -24.84
CA LYS A 548 -25.77 -1.12 -24.88
C LYS A 548 -26.51 -0.84 -23.58
N THR A 549 -26.55 -1.79 -22.65
CA THR A 549 -27.22 -1.65 -21.33
C THR A 549 -26.79 -0.38 -20.58
N ALA A 550 -25.49 -0.05 -20.61
CA ALA A 550 -24.96 1.15 -19.94
C ALA A 550 -25.33 2.47 -20.64
N ASP A 551 -25.53 2.44 -21.97
CA ASP A 551 -25.99 3.60 -22.74
C ASP A 551 -27.48 3.85 -22.49
N LEU A 552 -28.30 2.79 -22.56
CA LEU A 552 -29.73 2.84 -22.25
C LEU A 552 -29.99 3.39 -20.85
N LEU A 553 -29.19 2.99 -19.86
CA LEU A 553 -29.27 3.53 -18.51
C LEU A 553 -29.07 5.06 -18.48
N CYS A 554 -28.09 5.57 -19.23
CA CYS A 554 -27.79 6.99 -19.29
C CYS A 554 -28.85 7.77 -20.07
N GLU A 555 -29.44 7.19 -21.11
CA GLU A 555 -30.56 7.77 -21.86
C GLU A 555 -31.79 7.98 -20.98
N MET A 556 -31.96 7.16 -19.94
CA MET A 556 -32.99 7.33 -18.90
C MET A 556 -32.64 8.38 -17.85
N GLY A 557 -31.51 9.09 -17.97
CA GLY A 557 -31.03 10.07 -16.99
C GLY A 557 -30.50 9.46 -15.68
N ARG A 558 -30.20 8.15 -15.67
CA ARG A 558 -29.79 7.42 -14.46
C ARG A 558 -28.28 7.41 -14.29
N PHE A 559 -27.73 8.55 -13.84
CA PHE A 559 -26.28 8.78 -13.75
C PHE A 559 -25.63 8.32 -12.44
N GLY A 560 -26.32 7.59 -11.56
CA GLY A 560 -25.76 7.04 -10.32
C GLY A 560 -26.17 7.81 -9.06
N GLN A 561 -25.31 7.79 -8.04
CA GLN A 561 -25.60 8.36 -6.72
C GLN A 561 -25.89 9.86 -6.75
N LYS A 562 -25.25 10.60 -7.67
CA LYS A 562 -25.45 12.05 -7.81
C LYS A 562 -26.86 12.44 -8.27
N THR A 563 -27.56 11.55 -8.95
CA THR A 563 -28.96 11.72 -9.39
C THR A 563 -29.94 10.92 -8.54
N GLY A 564 -29.47 10.20 -7.51
CA GLY A 564 -30.27 9.27 -6.71
C GLY A 564 -30.67 7.99 -7.45
N ALA A 565 -30.19 7.79 -8.68
CA ALA A 565 -30.63 6.73 -9.57
C ALA A 565 -29.55 6.38 -10.60
N GLY A 566 -29.12 5.13 -10.62
CA GLY A 566 -28.17 4.52 -11.56
C GLY A 566 -28.55 3.07 -11.85
N TRP A 567 -27.58 2.16 -11.86
CA TRP A 567 -27.84 0.71 -11.84
C TRP A 567 -28.69 0.31 -10.62
N TYR A 568 -28.56 1.07 -9.53
CA TYR A 568 -29.35 0.98 -8.33
C TYR A 568 -30.14 2.26 -8.06
N ASP A 569 -31.16 2.17 -7.20
CA ASP A 569 -31.83 3.32 -6.62
C ASP A 569 -31.16 3.72 -5.30
N TYR A 570 -31.05 5.03 -5.04
CA TYR A 570 -30.43 5.59 -3.84
C TYR A 570 -31.37 6.58 -3.15
N LEU A 571 -31.69 6.32 -1.88
CA LEU A 571 -32.53 7.21 -1.09
C LEU A 571 -31.70 8.38 -0.52
N PRO A 572 -32.25 9.61 -0.47
CA PRO A 572 -31.57 10.76 0.13
C PRO A 572 -31.06 10.45 1.54
N GLY A 573 -29.79 10.75 1.80
CA GLY A 573 -29.14 10.51 3.09
C GLY A 573 -28.75 9.06 3.38
N LYS A 574 -29.14 8.10 2.53
CA LYS A 574 -28.69 6.70 2.60
C LYS A 574 -27.65 6.40 1.53
N ARG A 575 -26.80 5.40 1.77
CA ARG A 575 -25.77 4.94 0.84
C ARG A 575 -26.03 3.54 0.29
N ASP A 576 -27.14 2.93 0.69
CA ASP A 576 -27.51 1.58 0.29
C ASP A 576 -27.83 1.56 -1.20
N ALA A 577 -27.26 0.59 -1.91
CA ALA A 577 -27.55 0.34 -3.32
C ALA A 577 -28.79 -0.58 -3.42
N ILE A 578 -29.95 -0.01 -3.73
CA ILE A 578 -31.22 -0.74 -3.78
C ILE A 578 -31.45 -1.25 -5.20
N PRO A 579 -31.66 -2.56 -5.43
CA PRO A 579 -31.95 -3.09 -6.77
C PRO A 579 -33.16 -2.39 -7.40
N SER A 580 -33.01 -1.89 -8.63
CA SER A 580 -34.05 -1.11 -9.31
C SER A 580 -34.86 -1.98 -10.27
N LYS A 581 -36.19 -2.03 -10.06
CA LYS A 581 -37.11 -2.77 -10.95
C LYS A 581 -37.03 -2.25 -12.39
N THR A 582 -36.96 -0.92 -12.55
CA THR A 582 -36.86 -0.26 -13.86
C THR A 582 -35.61 -0.68 -14.62
N VAL A 583 -34.48 -0.85 -13.92
CA VAL A 583 -33.22 -1.31 -14.54
C VAL A 583 -33.32 -2.78 -14.96
N LEU A 584 -33.94 -3.63 -14.15
CA LEU A 584 -34.16 -5.03 -14.50
C LEU A 584 -35.06 -5.17 -15.73
N GLU A 585 -36.17 -4.43 -15.78
CA GLU A 585 -37.07 -4.38 -16.94
C GLU A 585 -36.35 -3.88 -18.20
N MET A 586 -35.50 -2.85 -18.09
CA MET A 586 -34.67 -2.36 -19.20
C MET A 586 -33.72 -3.44 -19.73
N ILE A 587 -33.04 -4.17 -18.85
CA ILE A 587 -32.13 -5.26 -19.24
C ILE A 587 -32.91 -6.37 -19.96
N ASP A 588 -34.06 -6.78 -19.44
CA ASP A 588 -34.87 -7.84 -20.06
C ASP A 588 -35.44 -7.43 -21.43
N MET A 589 -35.86 -6.19 -21.59
CA MET A 589 -36.24 -5.63 -22.89
C MET A 589 -35.06 -5.63 -23.87
N HIS A 590 -33.87 -5.26 -23.40
CA HIS A 590 -32.67 -5.25 -24.22
C HIS A 590 -32.26 -6.65 -24.69
N ARG A 591 -32.29 -7.64 -23.78
CA ARG A 591 -32.05 -9.06 -24.13
C ARG A 591 -33.04 -9.56 -25.18
N SER A 592 -34.31 -9.24 -25.00
CA SER A 592 -35.38 -9.61 -25.94
C SER A 592 -35.13 -9.00 -27.34
N ALA A 593 -34.72 -7.74 -27.39
CA ALA A 593 -34.38 -7.06 -28.65
C ALA A 593 -33.16 -7.67 -29.35
N LEU A 594 -32.20 -8.24 -28.59
CA LEU A 594 -31.05 -8.97 -29.12
C LEU A 594 -31.35 -10.43 -29.47
N GLY A 595 -32.54 -10.94 -29.16
CA GLY A 595 -32.88 -12.36 -29.31
C GLY A 595 -32.07 -13.29 -28.39
N ILE A 596 -31.54 -12.78 -27.27
CA ILE A 596 -30.73 -13.55 -26.32
C ILE A 596 -31.65 -14.16 -25.26
N THR A 597 -31.58 -15.49 -25.11
CA THR A 597 -32.24 -16.20 -24.01
C THR A 597 -31.34 -16.17 -22.77
N PRO A 598 -31.79 -15.62 -21.63
CA PRO A 598 -30.98 -15.58 -20.41
C PRO A 598 -30.55 -16.97 -19.94
N ARG A 599 -29.28 -17.14 -19.59
CA ARG A 599 -28.75 -18.36 -18.96
C ARG A 599 -28.33 -18.11 -17.52
N LYS A 600 -28.27 -19.17 -16.73
CA LYS A 600 -27.69 -19.11 -15.39
C LYS A 600 -26.17 -19.05 -15.48
N ILE A 601 -25.59 -18.00 -14.91
CA ILE A 601 -24.14 -17.79 -14.84
C ILE A 601 -23.70 -17.95 -13.38
N SER A 602 -22.63 -18.70 -13.15
CA SER A 602 -22.09 -18.95 -11.81
C SER A 602 -21.24 -17.77 -11.31
N ASP A 603 -21.12 -17.63 -9.98
CA ASP A 603 -20.23 -16.63 -9.37
C ASP A 603 -18.77 -16.81 -9.86
N GLU A 604 -18.34 -18.06 -10.06
CA GLU A 604 -17.01 -18.39 -10.58
C GLU A 604 -16.82 -17.89 -12.02
N GLU A 605 -17.80 -18.08 -12.90
CA GLU A 605 -17.72 -17.58 -14.28
C GLU A 605 -17.67 -16.04 -14.31
N ILE A 606 -18.50 -15.38 -13.48
CA ILE A 606 -18.48 -13.92 -13.32
C ILE A 606 -17.07 -13.45 -12.93
N VAL A 607 -16.51 -14.03 -11.86
CA VAL A 607 -15.17 -13.67 -11.37
C VAL A 607 -14.11 -13.91 -12.42
N HIS A 608 -14.12 -15.07 -13.09
CA HIS A 608 -13.13 -15.40 -14.11
C HIS A 608 -13.22 -14.47 -15.31
N ARG A 609 -14.42 -14.14 -15.83
CA ARG A 609 -14.54 -13.20 -16.95
C ARG A 609 -14.06 -11.81 -16.57
N LEU A 610 -14.43 -11.34 -15.39
CA LEU A 610 -14.05 -10.01 -14.96
C LEU A 610 -12.55 -9.91 -14.64
N VAL A 611 -11.97 -10.85 -13.90
CA VAL A 611 -10.55 -10.81 -13.53
C VAL A 611 -9.65 -11.16 -14.70
N TYR A 612 -9.99 -12.14 -15.55
CA TYR A 612 -9.14 -12.49 -16.69
C TYR A 612 -9.18 -11.45 -17.81
N ALA A 613 -10.25 -10.64 -17.91
CA ALA A 613 -10.23 -9.43 -18.71
C ALA A 613 -9.14 -8.44 -18.26
N LEU A 614 -9.03 -8.22 -16.94
CA LEU A 614 -7.97 -7.39 -16.37
C LEU A 614 -6.59 -7.98 -16.67
N VAL A 615 -6.39 -9.27 -16.41
CA VAL A 615 -5.11 -9.96 -16.61
C VAL A 615 -4.67 -9.91 -18.06
N ASN A 616 -5.59 -10.14 -19.00
CA ASN A 616 -5.26 -10.12 -20.42
C ASN A 616 -4.80 -8.73 -20.87
N GLU A 617 -5.51 -7.68 -20.44
CA GLU A 617 -5.13 -6.30 -20.77
C GLU A 617 -3.82 -5.89 -20.06
N GLY A 618 -3.63 -6.31 -18.82
CA GLY A 618 -2.37 -6.12 -18.09
C GLY A 618 -1.18 -6.76 -18.80
N ALA A 619 -1.35 -7.94 -19.39
CA ALA A 619 -0.32 -8.58 -20.20
C ALA A 619 0.02 -7.80 -21.48
N ARG A 620 -0.97 -7.15 -22.12
CA ARG A 620 -0.74 -6.25 -23.27
C ARG A 620 0.03 -5.00 -22.85
N ILE A 621 -0.36 -4.39 -21.73
CA ILE A 621 0.31 -3.22 -21.15
C ILE A 621 1.79 -3.49 -20.86
N LEU A 622 2.13 -4.68 -20.35
CA LEU A 622 3.51 -5.10 -20.14
C LEU A 622 4.27 -5.29 -21.46
N GLU A 623 3.64 -5.95 -22.44
CA GLU A 623 4.26 -6.20 -23.74
C GLU A 623 4.55 -4.91 -24.51
N GLU A 624 3.69 -3.90 -24.37
CA GLU A 624 3.84 -2.57 -24.95
C GLU A 624 4.81 -1.67 -24.18
N GLY A 625 5.27 -2.10 -23.00
CA GLY A 625 6.16 -1.30 -22.15
C GLY A 625 5.47 -0.10 -21.47
N ILE A 626 4.14 -0.08 -21.41
CA ILE A 626 3.37 0.97 -20.73
C ILE A 626 3.53 0.85 -19.21
N ALA A 627 3.51 -0.37 -18.67
CA ALA A 627 3.95 -0.63 -17.30
C ALA A 627 5.34 -1.26 -17.31
N LEU A 628 6.18 -0.89 -16.35
CA LEU A 628 7.54 -1.42 -16.26
C LEU A 628 7.55 -2.92 -15.87
N ARG A 629 6.65 -3.31 -14.96
CA ARG A 629 6.65 -4.62 -14.29
C ARG A 629 5.22 -5.04 -13.93
N ALA A 630 4.96 -6.35 -13.84
CA ALA A 630 3.68 -6.89 -13.41
C ALA A 630 3.28 -6.43 -11.99
N SER A 631 4.26 -6.31 -11.10
CA SER A 631 4.08 -5.76 -9.75
C SER A 631 3.51 -4.33 -9.74
N ASP A 632 3.83 -3.52 -10.74
CA ASP A 632 3.39 -2.12 -10.82
C ASP A 632 1.90 -2.06 -11.19
N ILE A 633 1.45 -2.96 -12.09
CA ILE A 633 0.03 -3.17 -12.40
C ILE A 633 -0.74 -3.61 -11.15
N ASP A 634 -0.17 -4.55 -10.38
CA ASP A 634 -0.78 -5.00 -9.14
C ASP A 634 -0.94 -3.84 -8.13
N MET A 635 0.07 -2.97 -8.00
CA MET A 635 -0.03 -1.78 -7.14
C MET A 635 -1.10 -0.79 -7.58
N VAL A 636 -1.28 -0.58 -8.89
CA VAL A 636 -2.38 0.22 -9.44
C VAL A 636 -3.73 -0.34 -8.95
N TYR A 637 -3.93 -1.65 -9.07
CA TYR A 637 -5.19 -2.29 -8.72
C TYR A 637 -5.45 -2.37 -7.21
N LEU A 638 -4.40 -2.59 -6.42
CA LEU A 638 -4.48 -2.60 -4.96
C LEU A 638 -4.80 -1.21 -4.38
N THR A 639 -4.24 -0.14 -4.98
CA THR A 639 -4.29 1.22 -4.38
C THR A 639 -5.28 2.17 -5.06
N GLY A 640 -5.77 1.83 -6.26
CA GLY A 640 -6.71 2.63 -7.05
C GLY A 640 -8.08 1.98 -7.28
N TYR A 641 -8.14 0.64 -7.39
CA TYR A 641 -9.35 -0.07 -7.84
C TYR A 641 -9.95 -1.04 -6.80
N GLY A 642 -9.36 -1.10 -5.61
CA GLY A 642 -9.90 -1.89 -4.50
C GLY A 642 -9.84 -3.39 -4.73
N PHE A 643 -8.84 -3.87 -5.48
CA PHE A 643 -8.56 -5.30 -5.61
C PHE A 643 -8.19 -5.91 -4.24
N PRO A 644 -8.62 -7.14 -3.90
CA PRO A 644 -8.35 -7.73 -2.59
C PRO A 644 -6.87 -7.90 -2.28
N LEU A 645 -6.40 -7.24 -1.23
CA LEU A 645 -5.00 -7.27 -0.79
C LEU A 645 -4.49 -8.69 -0.50
N TRP A 646 -5.32 -9.56 0.10
CA TRP A 646 -4.97 -10.96 0.37
C TRP A 646 -4.86 -11.85 -0.88
N ARG A 647 -5.07 -11.27 -2.08
CA ARG A 647 -4.83 -11.90 -3.38
C ARG A 647 -3.72 -11.22 -4.20
N GLY A 648 -3.09 -10.18 -3.67
CA GLY A 648 -1.85 -9.57 -4.20
C GLY A 648 -2.01 -8.64 -5.40
N GLY A 649 -3.06 -8.79 -6.20
CA GLY A 649 -3.29 -8.02 -7.42
C GLY A 649 -3.68 -8.95 -8.59
N PRO A 650 -4.20 -8.42 -9.71
CA PRO A 650 -4.63 -9.25 -10.84
C PRO A 650 -3.52 -10.14 -11.41
N MET A 651 -2.28 -9.64 -11.52
CA MET A 651 -1.15 -10.38 -12.09
C MET A 651 -0.67 -11.45 -11.11
N CYS A 652 -0.47 -11.11 -9.84
CA CYS A 652 -0.15 -12.07 -8.77
C CYS A 652 -1.25 -13.15 -8.60
N TYR A 653 -2.52 -12.79 -8.76
CA TYR A 653 -3.62 -13.74 -8.71
C TYR A 653 -3.58 -14.71 -9.90
N ALA A 654 -3.29 -14.22 -11.11
CA ALA A 654 -3.12 -15.07 -12.28
C ALA A 654 -1.99 -16.10 -12.10
N ASP A 655 -0.86 -15.68 -11.52
CA ASP A 655 0.25 -16.58 -11.19
C ASP A 655 -0.15 -17.64 -10.15
N THR A 656 -0.99 -17.27 -9.18
CA THR A 656 -1.48 -18.19 -8.15
C THR A 656 -2.47 -19.21 -8.72
N VAL A 657 -3.29 -18.83 -9.70
CA VAL A 657 -4.17 -19.72 -10.46
C VAL A 657 -3.39 -20.61 -11.43
N GLY A 658 -2.26 -20.12 -11.93
CA GLY A 658 -1.44 -20.71 -12.98
C GLY A 658 -1.88 -20.23 -14.36
N LEU A 659 -0.95 -19.63 -15.13
CA LEU A 659 -1.26 -18.97 -16.40
C LEU A 659 -1.83 -19.92 -17.46
N TYR A 660 -1.44 -21.20 -17.43
CA TYR A 660 -2.08 -22.23 -18.27
C TYR A 660 -3.60 -22.29 -18.05
N ASN A 661 -4.05 -22.31 -16.80
CA ASN A 661 -5.47 -22.39 -16.45
C ASN A 661 -6.23 -21.13 -16.88
N VAL A 662 -5.59 -19.96 -16.75
CA VAL A 662 -6.13 -18.68 -17.24
C VAL A 662 -6.35 -18.74 -18.75
N VAL A 663 -5.34 -19.16 -19.52
CA VAL A 663 -5.43 -19.29 -20.98
C VAL A 663 -6.52 -20.29 -21.41
N GLN A 664 -6.65 -21.42 -20.72
CA GLN A 664 -7.71 -22.39 -21.04
C GLN A 664 -9.11 -21.84 -20.74
N ALA A 665 -9.28 -21.09 -19.64
CA ALA A 665 -10.54 -20.43 -19.34
C ALA A 665 -10.90 -19.39 -20.40
N MET A 666 -9.94 -18.59 -20.86
CA MET A 666 -10.16 -17.62 -21.94
C MET A 666 -10.54 -18.30 -23.26
N LYS A 667 -9.87 -19.39 -23.64
CA LYS A 667 -10.25 -20.20 -24.81
C LYS A 667 -11.67 -20.75 -24.71
N ARG A 668 -12.14 -21.08 -23.50
CA ARG A 668 -13.53 -21.48 -23.26
C ARG A 668 -14.49 -20.31 -23.45
N PHE A 669 -14.16 -19.12 -22.93
CA PHE A 669 -14.98 -17.92 -23.12
C PHE A 669 -15.04 -17.48 -24.58
N ALA A 670 -13.95 -17.63 -25.34
CA ALA A 670 -13.92 -17.35 -26.78
C ALA A 670 -14.90 -18.21 -27.61
N ARG A 671 -15.35 -19.36 -27.08
CA ARG A 671 -16.34 -20.23 -27.73
C ARG A 671 -17.79 -19.82 -27.42
N ASN A 672 -18.00 -18.85 -26.53
CA ASN A 672 -19.33 -18.35 -26.20
C ASN A 672 -19.88 -17.51 -27.37
N PRO A 673 -21.00 -17.91 -28.01
CA PRO A 673 -21.53 -17.21 -29.18
C PRO A 673 -22.07 -15.81 -28.87
N HIS A 674 -22.33 -15.49 -27.58
CA HIS A 674 -22.85 -14.18 -27.17
C HIS A 674 -21.77 -13.18 -26.77
N ASP A 675 -20.53 -13.65 -26.60
CA ASP A 675 -19.39 -12.83 -26.22
C ASP A 675 -18.55 -12.41 -27.44
N ASP A 676 -17.52 -11.59 -27.23
CA ASP A 676 -16.53 -11.25 -28.24
C ASP A 676 -15.40 -12.28 -28.24
N ALA A 677 -15.41 -13.20 -29.21
CA ALA A 677 -14.37 -14.22 -29.34
C ALA A 677 -12.96 -13.63 -29.53
N LYS A 678 -12.85 -12.49 -30.22
CA LYS A 678 -11.57 -11.79 -30.47
C LYS A 678 -11.04 -11.15 -29.20
N PHE A 679 -11.91 -10.64 -28.34
CA PHE A 679 -11.54 -10.10 -27.03
C PHE A 679 -10.81 -11.14 -26.15
N TRP A 680 -11.23 -12.39 -26.24
CA TRP A 680 -10.68 -13.50 -25.45
C TRP A 680 -9.42 -14.14 -26.04
N GLU A 681 -8.88 -13.59 -27.12
CA GLU A 681 -7.56 -13.98 -27.59
C GLU A 681 -6.50 -13.65 -26.53
N PRO A 682 -5.74 -14.64 -26.02
CA PRO A 682 -4.69 -14.39 -25.05
C PRO A 682 -3.63 -13.44 -25.60
N ALA A 683 -3.23 -12.46 -24.79
CA ALA A 683 -2.12 -11.58 -25.09
C ALA A 683 -0.86 -12.41 -25.39
N PRO A 684 -0.04 -12.02 -26.38
CA PRO A 684 1.14 -12.80 -26.75
C PRO A 684 2.10 -13.06 -25.59
N LEU A 685 2.31 -12.08 -24.69
CA LEU A 685 3.07 -12.29 -23.45
C LEU A 685 2.46 -13.38 -22.56
N LEU A 686 1.16 -13.30 -22.27
CA LEU A 686 0.46 -14.29 -21.43
C LEU A 686 0.59 -15.70 -22.02
N LYS A 687 0.35 -15.84 -23.32
CA LYS A 687 0.47 -17.13 -24.02
C LYS A 687 1.89 -17.69 -23.90
N ARG A 688 2.91 -16.87 -24.18
CA ARG A 688 4.32 -17.26 -24.12
C ARG A 688 4.76 -17.69 -22.73
N LEU A 689 4.35 -16.97 -21.67
CA LEU A 689 4.67 -17.34 -20.29
C LEU A 689 3.99 -18.66 -19.89
N ALA A 690 2.71 -18.82 -20.26
CA ALA A 690 1.98 -20.07 -20.02
C ALA A 690 2.63 -21.28 -20.72
N ASP A 691 3.05 -21.12 -21.97
CA ASP A 691 3.73 -22.18 -22.74
C ASP A 691 5.12 -22.54 -22.16
N GLN A 692 5.76 -21.60 -21.46
CA GLN A 692 7.06 -21.80 -20.77
C GLN A 692 6.93 -22.31 -19.32
N GLY A 693 5.70 -22.46 -18.81
CA GLY A 693 5.47 -22.82 -17.41
C GLY A 693 5.91 -21.74 -16.40
N LYS A 694 5.89 -20.47 -16.81
CA LYS A 694 6.27 -19.31 -15.98
C LYS A 694 5.06 -18.48 -15.58
N GLY A 695 5.21 -17.69 -14.52
CA GLY A 695 4.34 -16.60 -14.11
C GLY A 695 4.78 -15.23 -14.66
N PHE A 696 3.97 -14.21 -14.40
CA PHE A 696 4.31 -12.81 -14.69
C PHE A 696 5.38 -12.24 -13.75
N ASN A 697 5.47 -12.77 -12.53
CA ASN A 697 6.38 -12.29 -11.48
C ASN A 697 7.62 -13.20 -11.30
N ASP A 698 7.91 -14.09 -12.26
CA ASP A 698 9.06 -15.00 -12.27
C ASP A 698 10.36 -14.35 -12.78
#